data_AF-A0A3N5QUK2-F1
#
_entry.id   AF-A0A3N5QUK2-F1
#
_cell.length_a   1.000
_cell.length_b   1.000
_cell.length_c   1.000
_cell.angle_alpha   90.00
_cell.angle_beta   90.00
_cell.angle_gamma   90.00
#
_symmetry.space_group_name_H-M   'P 1'
#
loop_
_entity.id
_entity.type
_entity.pdbx_description
1 polymer ?
#
loop_
_entity_poly.entity_id
_entity_poly.type
_entity_poly.pdbx_seq_one_letter_code
_entity_poly.pdbx_strand_id
1 'polypeptide(L)'
;MRKLKTAKILLVLVLVALAFATPARAEEQWHFQANLDVAKPGLMEAVLPAGLFFRTNAFDSASALDLALIGPDGNPRSLELYWKEELDARSLKLEPSRIYLDKKKGLVWEAVLPKNFQIENLQIDLIGPVGVGQVNVEVKDAQKWRLLIQNAALQNTGDGLTSEIKLEPAVYEQIRLCFQGFDKAFRKAVPQVRSVHIVGRNLAKDYVEKPIRLRFSDEKIGTERVLSTSLPGSGLWVEALVLTTDAQFQGTWQLGRQAVAGGKQEFQELLRGEVTAVNRAEKKLELVLQQSWPGRSLVLKLNPGNRYLGNIVELNLKVRLPRLVFLADKPGQYAAQSGMGRSAEIKETPGDPERRIEQSLVFAEVIENRQWRPENLAEKFAMSGGPFVEKGYRWRAKIRIPEAGFYRVVLDPETVLDADLPGLRLVKDGIQIPYFRGASEKQIKEFPITAVYDPKKNSSSWLIPLPESALQREVLEFETHGIFKRQVVFEIQQPGPTGWKSWREMDWQNRTNQPTSLSLGLEALPENIREIRMIIAHGDNQPIELSKMKLSYHAPALLFLSTKPGEYFLFGGNSQAGEPRYDLALVQAHLAEAVPKSVMMEKAEPIAVSLFDSGIKEYFSEKSWGLYAVLGLVTLVLMFLIVRLFPKERKPE
;
A
#
# COMPACT_ATOMS: atom_id res chain seq x y z
N MET A 1 -70.48 -10.92 3.85
CA MET A 1 -69.52 -10.57 2.76
C MET A 1 -68.34 -9.67 3.16
N ARG A 2 -68.35 -8.95 4.30
CA ARG A 2 -67.19 -8.10 4.72
C ARG A 2 -65.96 -8.89 5.22
N LYS A 3 -66.13 -10.02 5.91
CA LYS A 3 -65.01 -10.81 6.46
C LYS A 3 -64.13 -11.52 5.40
N LEU A 4 -64.66 -11.84 4.22
CA LEU A 4 -63.89 -12.49 3.16
C LEU A 4 -62.96 -11.52 2.40
N LYS A 5 -63.30 -10.22 2.37
CA LYS A 5 -62.46 -9.21 1.70
C LYS A 5 -61.21 -8.88 2.51
N THR A 6 -61.31 -8.86 3.84
CA THR A 6 -60.17 -8.59 4.72
C THR A 6 -59.13 -9.71 4.69
N ALA A 7 -59.56 -10.98 4.63
CA ALA A 7 -58.64 -12.12 4.52
C ALA A 7 -57.87 -12.13 3.20
N LYS A 8 -58.52 -11.78 2.07
CA LYS A 8 -57.84 -11.66 0.76
C LYS A 8 -56.86 -10.50 0.72
N ILE A 9 -57.18 -9.37 1.34
CA ILE A 9 -56.26 -8.21 1.43
C ILE A 9 -55.05 -8.56 2.30
N LEU A 10 -55.25 -9.26 3.42
CA LEU A 10 -54.15 -9.71 4.27
C LEU A 10 -53.25 -10.74 3.56
N LEU A 11 -53.84 -11.68 2.80
CA LEU A 11 -53.09 -12.66 2.03
C LEU A 11 -52.27 -12.00 0.91
N VAL A 12 -52.83 -10.99 0.22
CA VAL A 12 -52.11 -10.22 -0.81
C VAL A 12 -51.01 -9.38 -0.19
N LEU A 13 -51.21 -8.76 0.98
CA LEU A 13 -50.16 -8.03 1.70
C LEU A 13 -49.03 -8.94 2.19
N VAL A 14 -49.35 -10.16 2.64
CA VAL A 14 -48.34 -11.15 3.03
C VAL A 14 -47.58 -11.68 1.80
N LEU A 15 -48.26 -11.94 0.68
CA LEU A 15 -47.61 -12.34 -0.58
C LEU A 15 -46.75 -11.22 -1.19
N VAL A 16 -47.18 -9.96 -1.07
CA VAL A 16 -46.38 -8.79 -1.46
C VAL A 16 -45.19 -8.62 -0.52
N ALA A 17 -45.36 -8.80 0.80
CA ALA A 17 -44.25 -8.78 1.75
C ALA A 17 -43.25 -9.94 1.55
N LEU A 18 -43.70 -11.11 1.08
CA LEU A 18 -42.85 -12.24 0.69
C LEU A 18 -42.21 -12.07 -0.70
N ALA A 19 -42.84 -11.33 -1.62
CA ALA A 19 -42.27 -10.99 -2.93
C ALA A 19 -41.26 -9.83 -2.87
N PHE A 20 -41.35 -8.98 -1.83
CA PHE A 20 -40.38 -7.93 -1.49
C PHE A 20 -39.48 -8.29 -0.30
N ALA A 21 -39.58 -9.51 0.22
CA ALA A 21 -38.54 -10.07 1.06
C ALA A 21 -37.32 -10.31 0.17
N THR A 22 -36.52 -9.25 -0.02
CA THR A 22 -35.13 -9.40 -0.40
C THR A 22 -34.57 -10.48 0.52
N PRO A 23 -33.97 -11.57 0.02
CA PRO A 23 -33.24 -12.46 0.90
C PRO A 23 -32.32 -11.57 1.72
N ALA A 24 -32.37 -11.70 3.04
CA ALA A 24 -31.35 -11.13 3.90
C ALA A 24 -30.04 -11.72 3.37
N ARG A 25 -29.36 -10.94 2.51
CA ARG A 25 -28.06 -11.27 1.97
C ARG A 25 -27.22 -11.38 3.23
N ALA A 26 -26.83 -12.61 3.60
CA ALA A 26 -25.84 -12.81 4.65
C ALA A 26 -24.72 -11.81 4.37
N GLU A 27 -24.46 -10.91 5.32
CA GLU A 27 -23.51 -9.81 5.16
C GLU A 27 -22.24 -10.35 4.49
N GLU A 28 -21.91 -9.80 3.33
CA GLU A 28 -20.78 -10.26 2.52
C GLU A 28 -19.48 -9.86 3.24
N GLN A 29 -19.05 -10.70 4.19
CA GLN A 29 -17.93 -10.46 5.12
C GLN A 29 -16.53 -10.60 4.48
N TRP A 30 -16.45 -10.90 3.19
CA TRP A 30 -15.18 -11.11 2.49
C TRP A 30 -14.52 -9.77 2.09
N HIS A 31 -13.19 -9.74 2.07
CA HIS A 31 -12.36 -8.59 1.72
C HIS A 31 -11.98 -8.62 0.22
N PHE A 32 -11.46 -9.76 -0.26
CA PHE A 32 -11.17 -9.99 -1.68
C PHE A 32 -11.82 -11.28 -2.15
N GLN A 33 -12.23 -11.30 -3.41
CA GLN A 33 -12.79 -12.47 -4.07
C GLN A 33 -12.21 -12.65 -5.46
N ALA A 34 -11.96 -13.89 -5.87
CA ALA A 34 -11.76 -14.24 -7.27
C ALA A 34 -12.50 -15.52 -7.61
N ASN A 35 -13.08 -15.56 -8.82
CA ASN A 35 -13.94 -16.66 -9.24
C ASN A 35 -13.19 -17.65 -10.14
N LEU A 36 -13.64 -18.90 -10.10
CA LEU A 36 -13.22 -20.01 -10.94
C LEU A 36 -14.45 -20.63 -11.60
N ASP A 37 -14.44 -20.75 -12.92
CA ASP A 37 -15.53 -21.40 -13.66
C ASP A 37 -15.17 -22.87 -13.92
N VAL A 38 -15.95 -23.78 -13.34
CA VAL A 38 -15.75 -25.23 -13.44
C VAL A 38 -16.75 -25.85 -14.40
N ALA A 39 -16.27 -26.45 -15.48
CA ALA A 39 -17.13 -27.04 -16.51
C ALA A 39 -17.64 -28.45 -16.14
N LYS A 40 -16.86 -29.22 -15.38
CA LYS A 40 -17.18 -30.61 -14.98
C LYS A 40 -16.66 -30.91 -13.57
N PRO A 41 -17.29 -31.83 -12.81
CA PRO A 41 -16.77 -32.26 -11.51
C PRO A 41 -15.40 -32.93 -11.63
N GLY A 42 -14.61 -32.88 -10.56
CA GLY A 42 -13.30 -33.51 -10.48
C GLY A 42 -12.31 -32.71 -9.63
N LEU A 43 -11.06 -33.17 -9.58
CA LEU A 43 -10.01 -32.47 -8.86
C LEU A 43 -9.47 -31.31 -9.70
N MET A 44 -9.52 -30.11 -9.16
CA MET A 44 -9.18 -28.87 -9.85
C MET A 44 -7.87 -28.30 -9.31
N GLU A 45 -7.08 -27.63 -10.15
CA GLU A 45 -5.87 -26.92 -9.76
C GLU A 45 -5.89 -25.49 -10.32
N ALA A 46 -5.51 -24.50 -9.52
CA ALA A 46 -5.34 -23.11 -9.96
C ALA A 46 -4.16 -22.46 -9.25
N VAL A 47 -3.58 -21.40 -9.82
CA VAL A 47 -2.55 -20.58 -9.16
C VAL A 47 -3.25 -19.51 -8.32
N LEU A 48 -2.97 -19.43 -7.02
CA LEU A 48 -3.61 -18.46 -6.15
C LEU A 48 -3.17 -17.03 -6.54
N PRO A 49 -4.09 -16.11 -6.88
CA PRO A 49 -3.75 -14.73 -7.19
C PRO A 49 -3.19 -14.01 -5.96
N ALA A 50 -2.21 -13.13 -6.17
CA ALA A 50 -1.61 -12.34 -5.10
C ALA A 50 -2.63 -11.53 -4.27
N GLY A 51 -3.73 -11.10 -4.89
CA GLY A 51 -4.81 -10.35 -4.22
C GLY A 51 -5.63 -11.16 -3.23
N LEU A 52 -5.56 -12.50 -3.28
CA LEU A 52 -6.19 -13.38 -2.29
C LEU A 52 -5.21 -13.81 -1.19
N PHE A 53 -3.97 -13.35 -1.24
CA PHE A 53 -2.95 -13.67 -0.25
C PHE A 53 -3.12 -12.77 0.98
N PHE A 54 -3.87 -13.23 1.98
CA PHE A 54 -4.08 -12.53 3.24
C PHE A 54 -3.71 -13.43 4.41
N ARG A 55 -2.97 -12.93 5.41
CA ARG A 55 -2.59 -13.74 6.58
C ARG A 55 -3.59 -13.54 7.70
N THR A 56 -3.92 -14.61 8.42
CA THR A 56 -4.83 -14.57 9.57
C THR A 56 -4.26 -13.81 10.76
N ASN A 57 -2.93 -13.74 10.89
CA ASN A 57 -2.22 -12.98 11.92
C ASN A 57 -0.90 -12.42 11.38
N ALA A 58 -0.60 -11.14 11.65
CA ALA A 58 0.64 -10.49 11.24
C ALA A 58 1.90 -11.04 11.96
N PHE A 59 1.72 -11.82 13.03
CA PHE A 59 2.77 -12.30 13.93
C PHE A 59 2.88 -13.83 14.01
N ASP A 60 2.04 -14.58 13.29
CA ASP A 60 2.00 -16.04 13.37
C ASP A 60 2.78 -16.70 12.22
N SER A 61 3.09 -17.98 12.36
CA SER A 61 3.96 -18.74 11.47
C SER A 61 3.61 -18.54 9.98
N ALA A 62 4.64 -18.49 9.13
CA ALA A 62 4.55 -18.00 7.76
C ALA A 62 3.69 -18.84 6.78
N SER A 63 2.94 -19.83 7.27
CA SER A 63 2.30 -20.85 6.46
C SER A 63 0.79 -20.71 6.30
N ALA A 64 0.06 -19.85 7.03
CA ALA A 64 -1.40 -19.80 6.96
C ALA A 64 -1.98 -18.54 6.28
N LEU A 65 -2.97 -18.75 5.41
CA LEU A 65 -3.76 -17.69 4.78
C LEU A 65 -5.20 -17.66 5.33
N ASP A 66 -5.80 -16.47 5.36
CA ASP A 66 -7.24 -16.30 5.47
C ASP A 66 -7.88 -16.55 4.10
N LEU A 67 -8.34 -17.78 3.87
CA LEU A 67 -8.89 -18.21 2.60
C LEU A 67 -10.04 -19.21 2.78
N ALA A 68 -11.15 -18.92 2.11
CA ALA A 68 -12.29 -19.82 1.97
C ALA A 68 -12.57 -20.07 0.49
N LEU A 69 -12.95 -21.29 0.13
CA LEU A 69 -13.50 -21.59 -1.19
C LEU A 69 -14.99 -21.88 -1.06
N ILE A 70 -15.83 -21.12 -1.75
CA ILE A 70 -17.28 -21.26 -1.74
C ILE A 70 -17.73 -21.88 -3.06
N GLY A 71 -18.51 -22.96 -2.97
CA GLY A 71 -19.06 -23.64 -4.13
C GLY A 71 -20.27 -22.92 -4.74
N PRO A 72 -20.76 -23.39 -5.91
CA PRO A 72 -21.91 -22.81 -6.60
C PRO A 72 -23.22 -22.83 -5.78
N ASP A 73 -23.27 -23.65 -4.73
CA ASP A 73 -24.39 -23.78 -3.80
C ASP A 73 -24.27 -22.88 -2.56
N GLY A 74 -23.24 -22.01 -2.51
CA GLY A 74 -22.98 -21.13 -1.38
C GLY A 74 -22.32 -21.81 -0.18
N ASN A 75 -22.06 -23.13 -0.25
CA ASN A 75 -21.43 -23.85 0.84
C ASN A 75 -19.91 -23.86 0.69
N PRO A 76 -19.15 -23.82 1.79
CA PRO A 76 -17.70 -23.89 1.73
C PRO A 76 -17.20 -25.26 1.27
N ARG A 77 -16.03 -25.29 0.64
CA ARG A 77 -15.32 -26.48 0.18
C ARG A 77 -13.93 -26.55 0.78
N SER A 78 -13.48 -27.77 1.04
CA SER A 78 -12.09 -28.03 1.42
C SER A 78 -11.17 -27.69 0.25
N LEU A 79 -10.02 -27.13 0.58
CA LEU A 79 -8.97 -26.78 -0.36
C LEU A 79 -7.62 -27.13 0.25
N GLU A 80 -6.62 -27.27 -0.60
CA GLU A 80 -5.21 -27.41 -0.22
C GLU A 80 -4.38 -26.35 -0.95
N LEU A 81 -3.43 -25.76 -0.23
CA LEU A 81 -2.43 -24.86 -0.80
C LEU A 81 -1.05 -25.53 -0.71
N TYR A 82 -0.24 -25.42 -1.76
CA TYR A 82 1.14 -25.90 -1.73
C TYR A 82 2.09 -25.09 -2.62
N TRP A 83 3.39 -25.13 -2.29
CA TRP A 83 4.43 -24.45 -3.04
C TRP A 83 4.95 -25.26 -4.22
N LYS A 84 5.39 -26.50 -3.99
CA LYS A 84 6.15 -27.30 -4.96
C LYS A 84 5.59 -28.70 -5.10
N GLU A 85 5.73 -29.29 -6.28
CA GLU A 85 5.61 -30.74 -6.43
C GLU A 85 6.97 -31.38 -6.21
N GLU A 86 7.16 -32.06 -5.08
CA GLU A 86 8.27 -32.99 -4.93
C GLU A 86 7.80 -34.36 -5.43
N LEU A 87 8.53 -34.93 -6.37
CA LEU A 87 8.23 -36.24 -6.90
C LEU A 87 9.44 -37.12 -6.62
N ASP A 88 9.23 -38.14 -5.79
CA ASP A 88 10.19 -39.21 -5.62
C ASP A 88 10.56 -39.81 -6.98
N ALA A 89 11.78 -40.34 -7.05
CA ALA A 89 12.20 -41.09 -8.22
C ALA A 89 11.25 -42.29 -8.40
N ARG A 90 10.59 -42.36 -9.56
CA ARG A 90 9.69 -43.45 -9.90
C ARG A 90 10.19 -44.21 -11.10
N SER A 91 9.92 -45.51 -11.11
CA SER A 91 10.23 -46.40 -12.23
C SER A 91 9.02 -46.49 -13.17
N LEU A 92 9.21 -46.20 -14.45
CA LEU A 92 8.19 -46.29 -15.49
C LEU A 92 8.60 -47.34 -16.52
N LYS A 93 7.73 -48.34 -16.73
CA LYS A 93 7.90 -49.30 -17.83
C LYS A 93 7.62 -48.60 -19.16
N LEU A 94 8.52 -48.78 -20.13
CA LEU A 94 8.35 -48.26 -21.47
C LEU A 94 7.79 -49.32 -22.41
N GLU A 95 6.86 -48.89 -23.26
CA GLU A 95 6.33 -49.71 -24.34
C GLU A 95 7.06 -49.39 -25.66
N PRO A 96 7.47 -50.42 -26.43
CA PRO A 96 8.15 -50.21 -27.70
C PRO A 96 7.24 -49.53 -28.71
N SER A 97 7.73 -48.44 -29.28
CA SER A 97 7.18 -47.85 -30.51
C SER A 97 7.63 -48.61 -31.76
N ARG A 98 8.83 -49.20 -31.75
CA ARG A 98 9.37 -49.98 -32.86
C ARG A 98 10.40 -51.00 -32.39
N ILE A 99 10.38 -52.18 -32.99
CA ILE A 99 11.41 -53.22 -32.80
C ILE A 99 11.82 -53.75 -34.17
N TYR A 100 13.11 -53.80 -34.46
CA TYR A 100 13.63 -54.31 -35.74
C TYR A 100 15.08 -54.78 -35.62
N LEU A 101 15.58 -55.49 -36.63
CA LEU A 101 16.99 -55.86 -36.73
C LEU A 101 17.73 -54.86 -37.64
N ASP A 102 18.89 -54.38 -37.21
CA ASP A 102 19.74 -53.51 -38.03
C ASP A 102 20.53 -54.30 -39.11
N LYS A 103 21.28 -53.57 -39.95
CA LYS A 103 22.11 -54.16 -41.02
C LYS A 103 23.22 -55.10 -40.49
N LYS A 104 23.58 -54.99 -39.21
CA LYS A 104 24.57 -55.83 -38.52
C LYS A 104 23.91 -56.96 -37.72
N LYS A 105 22.60 -57.18 -37.90
CA LYS A 105 21.77 -58.14 -37.14
C LYS A 105 21.71 -57.84 -35.62
N GLY A 106 21.97 -56.59 -35.22
CA GLY A 106 21.69 -56.12 -33.87
C GLY A 106 20.20 -55.85 -33.69
N LEU A 107 19.68 -56.12 -32.50
CA LEU A 107 18.29 -55.80 -32.16
C LEU A 107 18.19 -54.32 -31.81
N VAL A 108 17.31 -53.61 -32.50
CA VAL A 108 16.98 -52.21 -32.23
C VAL A 108 15.60 -52.14 -31.62
N TRP A 109 15.51 -51.45 -30.49
CA TRP A 109 14.29 -51.22 -29.74
C TRP A 109 14.13 -49.71 -29.53
N GLU A 110 13.02 -49.14 -29.96
CA GLU A 110 12.73 -47.71 -29.85
C GLU A 110 11.45 -47.47 -29.04
N ALA A 111 11.45 -46.47 -28.16
CA ALA A 111 10.26 -46.04 -27.43
C ALA A 111 10.13 -44.52 -27.36
N VAL A 112 8.89 -44.07 -27.24
CA VAL A 112 8.57 -42.68 -26.91
C VAL A 112 8.70 -42.50 -25.41
N LEU A 113 9.36 -41.44 -24.99
CA LEU A 113 9.55 -41.12 -23.58
C LEU A 113 8.45 -40.18 -23.08
N PRO A 114 8.07 -40.27 -21.80
CA PRO A 114 7.07 -39.39 -21.21
C PRO A 114 7.53 -37.92 -21.25
N LYS A 115 6.62 -37.03 -21.67
CA LYS A 115 6.85 -35.59 -21.64
C LYS A 115 7.04 -35.13 -20.20
N ASN A 116 7.96 -34.18 -19.99
CA ASN A 116 8.27 -33.60 -18.67
C ASN A 116 8.76 -34.61 -17.63
N PHE A 117 9.48 -35.66 -18.06
CA PHE A 117 10.11 -36.62 -17.16
C PHE A 117 11.62 -36.57 -17.33
N GLN A 118 12.33 -36.20 -16.26
CA GLN A 118 13.78 -36.18 -16.22
C GLN A 118 14.28 -37.59 -15.87
N ILE A 119 14.96 -38.23 -16.80
CA ILE A 119 15.42 -39.61 -16.67
C ILE A 119 16.81 -39.61 -16.03
N GLU A 120 16.99 -40.42 -14.99
CA GLU A 120 18.26 -40.57 -14.26
C GLU A 120 18.89 -41.95 -14.49
N ASN A 121 18.10 -43.01 -14.56
CA ASN A 121 18.57 -44.38 -14.86
C ASN A 121 17.69 -45.09 -15.88
N LEU A 122 18.27 -46.08 -16.54
CA LEU A 122 17.61 -47.02 -17.43
C LEU A 122 17.88 -48.45 -16.95
N GLN A 123 16.83 -49.23 -16.78
CA GLN A 123 16.89 -50.64 -16.41
C GLN A 123 16.36 -51.48 -17.57
N ILE A 124 17.12 -52.49 -17.98
CA ILE A 124 16.81 -53.33 -19.14
C ILE A 124 16.84 -54.78 -18.70
N ASP A 125 15.81 -55.53 -19.06
CA ASP A 125 15.79 -56.99 -18.92
C ASP A 125 15.48 -57.65 -20.26
N LEU A 126 16.30 -58.63 -20.62
CA LEU A 126 16.18 -59.43 -21.82
C LEU A 126 16.03 -60.91 -21.45
N ILE A 127 15.20 -61.65 -22.19
CA ILE A 127 15.12 -63.10 -22.16
C ILE A 127 15.88 -63.64 -23.36
N GLY A 128 16.74 -64.65 -23.17
CA GLY A 128 17.44 -65.25 -24.30
C GLY A 128 18.63 -66.10 -23.91
N PRO A 129 19.41 -66.56 -24.89
CA PRO A 129 20.58 -67.39 -24.61
C PRO A 129 21.58 -66.64 -23.73
N VAL A 130 22.01 -67.35 -22.68
CA VAL A 130 23.04 -66.98 -21.71
C VAL A 130 24.32 -66.58 -22.46
N GLY A 131 24.81 -65.35 -22.25
CA GLY A 131 25.90 -64.79 -23.05
C GLY A 131 26.47 -63.47 -22.50
N VAL A 132 27.33 -62.83 -23.28
CA VAL A 132 27.84 -61.47 -23.00
C VAL A 132 27.43 -60.54 -24.13
N GLY A 133 26.76 -59.46 -23.78
CA GLY A 133 26.28 -58.46 -24.73
C GLY A 133 26.54 -57.04 -24.29
N GLN A 134 26.23 -56.12 -25.18
CA GLN A 134 26.27 -54.70 -24.94
C GLN A 134 25.05 -54.00 -25.53
N VAL A 135 24.74 -52.82 -25.01
CA VAL A 135 23.70 -51.95 -25.54
C VAL A 135 24.26 -50.55 -25.77
N ASN A 136 23.96 -49.97 -26.92
CA ASN A 136 24.13 -48.54 -27.16
C ASN A 136 22.81 -47.84 -26.86
N VAL A 137 22.88 -46.71 -26.15
CA VAL A 137 21.73 -45.88 -25.80
C VAL A 137 21.80 -44.59 -26.60
N GLU A 138 20.90 -44.42 -27.55
CA GLU A 138 20.68 -43.16 -28.25
C GLU A 138 19.38 -42.52 -27.75
N VAL A 139 19.37 -41.20 -27.68
CA VAL A 139 18.15 -40.44 -27.35
C VAL A 139 17.92 -39.38 -28.41
N LYS A 140 16.67 -38.97 -28.55
CA LYS A 140 16.29 -37.88 -29.43
C LYS A 140 15.89 -36.65 -28.61
N ASP A 141 16.55 -35.54 -28.88
CA ASP A 141 16.12 -34.20 -28.45
C ASP A 141 15.34 -33.50 -29.58
N ALA A 142 14.92 -32.25 -29.35
CA ALA A 142 14.13 -31.47 -30.31
C ALA A 142 14.77 -31.28 -31.69
N GLN A 143 16.08 -31.56 -31.85
CA GLN A 143 16.80 -31.31 -33.10
C GLN A 143 17.31 -32.59 -33.77
N LYS A 144 17.82 -33.59 -33.02
CA LYS A 144 18.35 -34.83 -33.61
C LYS A 144 18.54 -35.98 -32.62
N TRP A 145 18.84 -37.16 -33.16
CA TRP A 145 19.34 -38.30 -32.39
C TRP A 145 20.78 -38.05 -31.93
N ARG A 146 21.08 -38.33 -30.66
CA ARG A 146 22.41 -38.28 -30.05
C ARG A 146 22.70 -39.59 -29.30
N LEU A 147 23.92 -40.11 -29.45
CA LEU A 147 24.41 -41.24 -28.66
C LEU A 147 24.76 -40.75 -27.25
N LEU A 148 24.13 -41.30 -26.22
CA LEU A 148 24.44 -41.00 -24.82
C LEU A 148 25.47 -41.95 -24.25
N ILE A 149 25.23 -43.25 -24.43
CA ILE A 149 26.05 -44.30 -23.86
C ILE A 149 26.42 -45.28 -24.98
N GLN A 150 27.72 -45.57 -25.05
CA GLN A 150 28.27 -46.54 -25.98
C GLN A 150 28.70 -47.79 -25.22
N ASN A 151 28.32 -48.97 -25.72
CA ASN A 151 28.77 -50.27 -25.25
C ASN A 151 28.49 -50.54 -23.76
N ALA A 152 27.33 -50.14 -23.24
CA ALA A 152 26.95 -50.49 -21.87
C ALA A 152 26.81 -52.01 -21.73
N ALA A 153 27.46 -52.58 -20.71
CA ALA A 153 27.50 -54.02 -20.52
C ALA A 153 26.12 -54.57 -20.14
N LEU A 154 25.76 -55.71 -20.75
CA LEU A 154 24.64 -56.54 -20.33
C LEU A 154 25.18 -57.69 -19.47
N GLN A 155 24.72 -57.74 -18.22
CA GLN A 155 25.10 -58.75 -17.23
C GLN A 155 24.20 -59.98 -17.36
N ASN A 156 24.78 -61.15 -17.17
CA ASN A 156 24.09 -62.42 -17.28
C ASN A 156 23.43 -62.82 -15.95
N THR A 157 22.13 -63.13 -15.98
CA THR A 157 21.33 -63.54 -14.81
C THR A 157 21.03 -65.04 -14.78
N GLY A 158 21.52 -65.82 -15.75
CA GLY A 158 21.27 -67.26 -15.90
C GLY A 158 20.03 -67.59 -16.74
N ASP A 159 18.99 -66.76 -16.71
CA ASP A 159 17.77 -66.87 -17.55
C ASP A 159 17.71 -65.82 -18.67
N GLY A 160 18.70 -64.92 -18.74
CA GLY A 160 18.70 -63.78 -19.64
C GLY A 160 19.85 -62.79 -19.37
N LEU A 161 19.62 -61.54 -19.78
CA LEU A 161 20.57 -60.44 -19.66
C LEU A 161 19.90 -59.21 -19.03
N THR A 162 20.58 -58.54 -18.10
CA THR A 162 20.10 -57.30 -17.48
C THR A 162 21.15 -56.18 -17.57
N SER A 163 20.71 -54.92 -17.50
CA SER A 163 21.62 -53.79 -17.35
C SER A 163 20.93 -52.65 -16.63
N GLU A 164 21.65 -52.01 -15.71
CA GLU A 164 21.27 -50.75 -15.10
C GLU A 164 22.27 -49.68 -15.52
N ILE A 165 21.78 -48.66 -16.21
CA ILE A 165 22.59 -47.64 -16.88
C ILE A 165 22.22 -46.28 -16.31
N LYS A 166 23.17 -45.62 -15.67
CA LYS A 166 23.02 -44.24 -15.21
C LYS A 166 23.14 -43.28 -16.39
N LEU A 167 22.18 -42.37 -16.50
CA LEU A 167 22.10 -41.35 -17.53
C LEU A 167 22.31 -39.96 -16.92
N GLU A 168 22.71 -39.00 -17.75
CA GLU A 168 22.72 -37.59 -17.37
C GLU A 168 21.26 -37.11 -17.22
N PRO A 169 20.86 -36.54 -16.06
CA PRO A 169 19.49 -36.13 -15.80
C PRO A 169 18.96 -35.11 -16.80
N ALA A 170 18.11 -35.54 -17.73
CA ALA A 170 17.48 -34.66 -18.71
C ALA A 170 16.15 -35.22 -19.23
N VAL A 171 15.39 -34.38 -19.94
CA VAL A 171 14.15 -34.75 -20.64
C VAL A 171 14.47 -35.05 -22.09
N TYR A 172 13.98 -36.17 -22.60
CA TYR A 172 14.17 -36.63 -23.98
C TYR A 172 12.82 -36.99 -24.60
N GLU A 173 12.72 -36.95 -25.93
CA GLU A 173 11.47 -37.28 -26.63
C GLU A 173 11.36 -38.78 -26.94
N GLN A 174 12.48 -39.40 -27.31
CA GLN A 174 12.55 -40.81 -27.69
C GLN A 174 13.87 -41.41 -27.22
N ILE A 175 13.85 -42.73 -27.02
CA ILE A 175 15.04 -43.54 -26.75
C ILE A 175 15.15 -44.66 -27.77
N ARG A 176 16.37 -44.98 -28.18
CA ARG A 176 16.72 -46.11 -29.02
C ARG A 176 17.81 -46.91 -28.33
N LEU A 177 17.54 -48.20 -28.17
CA LEU A 177 18.46 -49.18 -27.62
C LEU A 177 18.91 -50.10 -28.75
N CYS A 178 20.21 -50.15 -28.99
CA CYS A 178 20.80 -51.03 -30.01
C CYS A 178 21.62 -52.12 -29.32
N PHE A 179 21.07 -53.32 -29.26
CA PHE A 179 21.67 -54.48 -28.61
C PHE A 179 22.59 -55.24 -29.56
N GLN A 180 23.79 -55.58 -29.08
CA GLN A 180 24.79 -56.35 -29.80
C GLN A 180 25.38 -57.42 -28.89
N GLY A 181 25.50 -58.65 -29.37
CA GLY A 181 26.18 -59.73 -28.64
C GLY A 181 27.52 -60.08 -29.27
N PHE A 182 28.47 -60.47 -28.42
CA PHE A 182 29.83 -60.83 -28.84
C PHE A 182 30.01 -62.33 -29.12
N ASP A 183 29.07 -63.18 -28.69
CA ASP A 183 29.19 -64.63 -28.82
C ASP A 183 28.42 -65.22 -30.03
N LYS A 184 28.76 -66.47 -30.38
CA LYS A 184 28.06 -67.23 -31.43
C LYS A 184 26.62 -67.60 -31.03
N ALA A 185 26.24 -67.51 -29.75
CA ALA A 185 24.92 -67.88 -29.25
C ALA A 185 23.89 -66.76 -29.52
N PHE A 186 24.26 -65.51 -29.32
CA PHE A 186 23.49 -64.30 -29.65
C PHE A 186 23.21 -64.19 -31.15
N ARG A 187 24.12 -64.70 -31.99
CA ARG A 187 23.93 -64.79 -33.45
C ARG A 187 22.98 -65.92 -33.87
N LYS A 188 22.75 -66.92 -33.01
CA LYS A 188 21.85 -68.06 -33.27
C LYS A 188 20.41 -67.79 -32.82
N ALA A 189 20.22 -67.01 -31.75
CA ALA A 189 18.90 -66.58 -31.30
C ALA A 189 18.98 -65.13 -30.80
N VAL A 190 18.17 -64.26 -31.42
CA VAL A 190 18.05 -62.85 -31.03
C VAL A 190 17.37 -62.80 -29.65
N PRO A 191 17.96 -62.12 -28.64
CA PRO A 191 17.30 -61.97 -27.34
C PRO A 191 15.99 -61.20 -27.48
N GLN A 192 15.02 -61.52 -26.64
CA GLN A 192 13.74 -60.80 -26.56
C GLN A 192 13.79 -59.79 -25.42
N VAL A 193 13.31 -58.57 -25.66
CA VAL A 193 13.21 -57.54 -24.61
C VAL A 193 12.04 -57.91 -23.70
N ARG A 194 12.31 -58.26 -22.43
CA ARG A 194 11.30 -58.55 -21.41
C ARG A 194 10.71 -57.26 -20.86
N SER A 195 11.59 -56.32 -20.50
CA SER A 195 11.21 -55.01 -20.00
C SER A 195 12.30 -53.98 -20.20
N VAL A 196 11.88 -52.74 -20.41
CA VAL A 196 12.72 -51.56 -20.29
C VAL A 196 12.01 -50.63 -19.33
N HIS A 197 12.67 -50.26 -18.24
CA HIS A 197 12.19 -49.27 -17.29
C HIS A 197 13.11 -48.06 -17.29
N ILE A 198 12.53 -46.88 -17.16
CA ILE A 198 13.27 -45.66 -16.85
C ILE A 198 12.99 -45.29 -15.40
N VAL A 199 14.03 -44.88 -14.68
CA VAL A 199 13.92 -44.33 -13.33
C VAL A 199 14.25 -42.86 -13.41
N GLY A 200 13.40 -42.03 -12.83
CA GLY A 200 13.54 -40.58 -12.90
C GLY A 200 12.40 -39.88 -12.17
N ARG A 201 12.29 -38.57 -12.35
CA ARG A 201 11.30 -37.72 -11.68
C ARG A 201 10.53 -36.94 -12.75
N ASN A 202 9.24 -36.65 -12.54
CA ASN A 202 8.64 -35.62 -13.40
C ASN A 202 9.31 -34.28 -13.07
N LEU A 203 9.36 -33.36 -14.03
CA LEU A 203 9.72 -31.97 -13.77
C LEU A 203 8.73 -31.43 -12.73
N ALA A 204 9.23 -31.15 -11.53
CA ALA A 204 8.48 -30.54 -10.45
C ALA A 204 7.78 -29.27 -10.94
N LYS A 205 6.47 -29.16 -10.73
CA LYS A 205 5.82 -27.84 -10.80
C LYS A 205 6.19 -27.09 -9.52
N ASP A 206 7.14 -26.18 -9.63
CA ASP A 206 7.50 -25.25 -8.56
C ASP A 206 6.39 -24.20 -8.34
N TYR A 207 6.58 -23.35 -7.35
CA TYR A 207 5.76 -22.15 -7.15
C TYR A 207 5.74 -21.31 -8.42
N VAL A 208 4.68 -20.54 -8.61
CA VAL A 208 4.61 -19.65 -9.78
C VAL A 208 5.23 -18.30 -9.40
N GLU A 209 6.35 -17.97 -10.03
CA GLU A 209 6.86 -16.61 -10.00
C GLU A 209 6.02 -15.72 -10.91
N LYS A 210 5.53 -14.60 -10.38
CA LYS A 210 4.74 -13.64 -11.16
C LYS A 210 5.23 -12.21 -10.91
N PRO A 211 5.52 -11.43 -11.98
CA PRO A 211 5.74 -10.00 -11.83
C PRO A 211 4.39 -9.28 -11.66
N ILE A 212 4.35 -8.34 -10.72
CA ILE A 212 3.19 -7.49 -10.45
C ILE A 212 3.62 -6.04 -10.56
N ARG A 213 3.01 -5.32 -11.50
CA ARG A 213 3.21 -3.88 -11.63
C ARG A 213 2.46 -3.14 -10.51
N LEU A 214 3.19 -2.37 -9.72
CA LEU A 214 2.67 -1.59 -8.61
C LEU A 214 2.32 -0.18 -9.04
N ARG A 215 1.24 0.36 -8.50
CA ARG A 215 0.90 1.78 -8.58
C ARG A 215 1.44 2.47 -7.34
N PHE A 216 2.23 3.52 -7.50
CA PHE A 216 2.91 4.17 -6.38
C PHE A 216 2.69 5.69 -6.40
N SER A 217 2.73 6.30 -5.22
CA SER A 217 3.01 7.73 -5.04
C SER A 217 4.51 7.94 -5.09
N ASP A 218 4.94 9.08 -5.61
CA ASP A 218 6.34 9.47 -5.75
C ASP A 218 6.53 10.90 -5.25
N GLU A 219 7.13 11.02 -4.07
CA GLU A 219 7.31 12.29 -3.37
C GLU A 219 8.79 12.66 -3.30
N LYS A 220 9.11 13.93 -3.55
CA LYS A 220 10.48 14.45 -3.42
C LYS A 220 10.63 15.25 -2.14
N ILE A 221 11.50 14.80 -1.24
CA ILE A 221 11.79 15.45 0.04
C ILE A 221 13.28 15.82 0.07
N GLY A 222 13.59 17.08 -0.23
CA GLY A 222 14.98 17.52 -0.40
C GLY A 222 15.65 16.79 -1.58
N THR A 223 16.72 16.05 -1.29
CA THR A 223 17.41 15.17 -2.26
C THR A 223 16.82 13.76 -2.31
N GLU A 224 16.04 13.36 -1.30
CA GLU A 224 15.43 12.03 -1.21
C GLU A 224 14.15 11.94 -2.07
N ARG A 225 13.90 10.76 -2.61
CA ARG A 225 12.65 10.39 -3.30
C ARG A 225 12.00 9.24 -2.54
N VAL A 226 10.74 9.41 -2.17
CA VAL A 226 9.97 8.47 -1.36
C VAL A 226 8.86 7.90 -2.23
N LEU A 227 8.96 6.61 -2.53
CA LEU A 227 7.92 5.85 -3.20
C LEU A 227 7.06 5.15 -2.16
N SER A 228 5.74 5.29 -2.26
CA SER A 228 4.79 4.61 -1.38
C SER A 228 3.74 3.86 -2.20
N THR A 229 3.47 2.60 -1.86
CA THR A 229 2.50 1.74 -2.55
C THR A 229 1.80 0.78 -1.59
N SER A 230 0.65 0.26 -2.00
CA SER A 230 0.00 -0.88 -1.36
C SER A 230 0.19 -2.14 -2.20
N LEU A 231 0.54 -3.24 -1.55
CA LEU A 231 0.64 -4.55 -2.17
C LEU A 231 -0.78 -5.14 -2.37
N PRO A 232 -0.97 -5.98 -3.40
CA PRO A 232 -2.27 -6.58 -3.69
C PRO A 232 -2.75 -7.52 -2.57
N GLY A 233 -1.83 -8.14 -1.82
CA GLY A 233 -2.12 -8.99 -0.67
C GLY A 233 -1.13 -8.73 0.48
N SER A 234 -1.44 -9.24 1.66
CA SER A 234 -0.61 -9.13 2.88
C SER A 234 0.17 -10.42 3.12
N GLY A 235 1.47 -10.34 3.45
CA GLY A 235 2.25 -11.55 3.76
C GLY A 235 2.82 -12.27 2.54
N LEU A 236 2.75 -11.65 1.36
CA LEU A 236 3.26 -12.19 0.10
C LEU A 236 4.74 -12.57 0.23
N TRP A 237 5.13 -13.71 -0.32
CA TRP A 237 6.54 -14.04 -0.48
C TRP A 237 7.12 -13.25 -1.66
N VAL A 238 8.03 -12.33 -1.38
CA VAL A 238 8.62 -11.43 -2.37
C VAL A 238 10.05 -11.88 -2.68
N GLU A 239 10.32 -12.17 -3.94
CA GLU A 239 11.67 -12.44 -4.43
C GLU A 239 12.47 -11.16 -4.59
N ALA A 240 11.89 -10.17 -5.27
CA ALA A 240 12.55 -8.91 -5.53
C ALA A 240 11.58 -7.76 -5.80
N LEU A 241 12.04 -6.54 -5.51
CA LEU A 241 11.45 -5.30 -5.98
C LEU A 241 12.31 -4.75 -7.13
N VAL A 242 11.72 -4.53 -8.29
CA VAL A 242 12.41 -4.04 -9.48
C VAL A 242 11.93 -2.64 -9.81
N LEU A 243 12.82 -1.67 -9.65
CA LEU A 243 12.62 -0.27 -9.99
C LEU A 243 13.22 0.00 -11.38
N THR A 244 12.45 0.62 -12.27
CA THR A 244 12.95 1.09 -13.58
C THR A 244 12.94 2.60 -13.61
N THR A 245 14.06 3.21 -13.98
CA THR A 245 14.26 4.67 -14.03
C THR A 245 14.67 5.12 -15.44
N ASP A 246 14.60 6.41 -15.74
CA ASP A 246 15.09 6.96 -17.03
C ASP A 246 16.63 7.15 -17.05
N ALA A 247 17.24 7.27 -15.87
CA ALA A 247 18.67 7.33 -15.60
C ALA A 247 19.04 6.40 -14.44
N GLN A 248 20.28 5.91 -14.43
CA GLN A 248 20.72 4.94 -13.43
C GLN A 248 20.74 5.54 -12.03
N PHE A 249 20.22 4.79 -11.07
CA PHE A 249 20.32 5.17 -9.67
C PHE A 249 21.70 4.85 -9.12
N GLN A 250 22.29 5.82 -8.43
CA GLN A 250 23.46 5.63 -7.58
C GLN A 250 23.24 6.37 -6.28
N GLY A 251 23.44 5.69 -5.16
CA GLY A 251 23.15 6.24 -3.83
C GLY A 251 22.65 5.17 -2.88
N THR A 252 22.06 5.61 -1.77
CA THR A 252 21.54 4.72 -0.73
C THR A 252 20.03 4.58 -0.85
N TRP A 253 19.53 3.42 -0.46
CA TRP A 253 18.10 3.15 -0.42
C TRP A 253 17.70 2.51 0.90
N GLN A 254 16.47 2.80 1.33
CA GLN A 254 15.82 2.17 2.48
C GLN A 254 14.47 1.63 2.02
N LEU A 255 14.20 0.38 2.34
CA LEU A 255 12.95 -0.29 2.03
C LEU A 255 12.28 -0.71 3.34
N GLY A 256 11.01 -0.39 3.47
CA GLY A 256 10.27 -0.64 4.71
C GLY A 256 8.78 -0.45 4.51
N ARG A 257 8.08 -0.27 5.62
CA ARG A 257 6.62 -0.08 5.64
C ARG A 257 6.23 1.06 6.57
N GLN A 258 5.02 1.55 6.40
CA GLN A 258 4.40 2.38 7.43
C GLN A 258 3.92 1.47 8.56
N ALA A 259 4.28 1.80 9.78
CA ALA A 259 3.79 1.17 10.99
C ALA A 259 3.20 2.25 11.90
N VAL A 260 2.19 1.90 12.70
CA VAL A 260 1.68 2.84 13.71
C VAL A 260 2.23 2.40 15.06
N ALA A 261 2.94 3.30 15.74
CA ALA A 261 3.52 3.09 17.05
C ALA A 261 3.30 4.35 17.91
N GLY A 262 2.83 4.16 19.15
CA GLY A 262 2.66 5.28 20.09
C GLY A 262 1.72 6.41 19.61
N GLY A 263 0.71 6.09 18.78
CA GLY A 263 -0.20 7.10 18.23
C GLY A 263 0.33 7.86 17.00
N LYS A 264 1.50 7.47 16.49
CA LYS A 264 2.14 8.06 15.31
C LYS A 264 2.35 7.02 14.22
N GLN A 265 2.17 7.43 12.97
CA GLN A 265 2.59 6.63 11.83
C GLN A 265 4.07 6.90 11.55
N GLU A 266 4.89 5.87 11.63
CA GLU A 266 6.33 5.93 11.47
C GLU A 266 6.80 4.96 10.38
N PHE A 267 7.86 5.33 9.69
CA PHE A 267 8.53 4.45 8.74
C PHE A 267 9.33 3.41 9.51
N GLN A 268 8.92 2.15 9.41
CA GLN A 268 9.67 1.01 9.90
C GLN A 268 10.58 0.50 8.77
N GLU A 269 11.87 0.81 8.86
CA GLU A 269 12.90 0.25 7.98
C GLU A 269 12.98 -1.26 8.17
N LEU A 270 12.97 -2.00 7.06
CA LEU A 270 13.18 -3.46 7.06
C LEU A 270 14.52 -3.81 6.40
N LEU A 271 14.88 -3.10 5.34
CA LEU A 271 16.06 -3.34 4.53
C LEU A 271 16.67 -2.02 4.10
N ARG A 272 17.98 -2.04 3.83
CA ARG A 272 18.72 -0.91 3.27
C ARG A 272 19.88 -1.40 2.43
N GLY A 273 20.36 -0.54 1.54
CA GLY A 273 21.54 -0.83 0.76
C GLY A 273 22.08 0.39 0.03
N GLU A 274 23.11 0.15 -0.76
CA GLU A 274 23.79 1.17 -1.54
C GLU A 274 24.07 0.64 -2.95
N VAL A 275 23.97 1.54 -3.93
CA VAL A 275 24.32 1.28 -5.33
C VAL A 275 25.51 2.15 -5.68
N THR A 276 26.70 1.53 -5.75
CA THR A 276 27.97 2.21 -6.05
C THR A 276 28.48 1.94 -7.46
N ALA A 277 28.16 0.78 -8.04
CA ALA A 277 28.59 0.36 -9.37
C ALA A 277 27.44 0.43 -10.38
N VAL A 278 27.76 0.90 -11.59
CA VAL A 278 26.80 1.05 -12.70
C VAL A 278 27.27 0.27 -13.92
N ASN A 279 26.47 -0.70 -14.35
CA ASN A 279 26.57 -1.23 -15.70
C ASN A 279 25.80 -0.30 -16.62
N ARG A 280 26.45 0.57 -17.41
CA ARG A 280 25.84 1.70 -18.17
C ARG A 280 24.57 1.37 -18.99
N ALA A 281 24.30 0.11 -19.29
CA ALA A 281 23.12 -0.33 -20.04
C ALA A 281 21.85 -0.52 -19.18
N GLU A 282 21.96 -0.79 -17.88
CA GLU A 282 20.80 -1.21 -17.07
C GLU A 282 20.20 -0.03 -16.30
N LYS A 283 19.06 0.47 -16.80
CA LYS A 283 18.22 1.47 -16.11
C LYS A 283 17.26 0.83 -15.10
N LYS A 284 17.69 -0.27 -14.50
CA LYS A 284 16.92 -1.09 -13.57
C LYS A 284 17.72 -1.28 -12.29
N LEU A 285 17.03 -1.11 -11.16
CA LEU A 285 17.52 -1.45 -9.84
C LEU A 285 16.69 -2.61 -9.33
N GLU A 286 17.31 -3.78 -9.15
CA GLU A 286 16.69 -4.95 -8.57
C GLU A 286 17.13 -5.10 -7.11
N LEU A 287 16.15 -5.05 -6.19
CA LEU A 287 16.34 -5.24 -4.76
C LEU A 287 15.88 -6.64 -4.40
N VAL A 288 16.81 -7.57 -4.22
CA VAL A 288 16.52 -8.97 -3.86
C VAL A 288 16.12 -9.04 -2.38
N LEU A 289 14.94 -9.61 -2.09
CA LEU A 289 14.35 -9.65 -0.74
C LEU A 289 14.25 -11.08 -0.20
N GLN A 290 13.81 -12.04 -1.02
CA GLN A 290 13.62 -13.47 -0.68
C GLN A 290 12.94 -13.73 0.67
N GLN A 291 11.89 -12.97 0.98
CA GLN A 291 11.20 -13.07 2.28
C GLN A 291 9.71 -12.78 2.16
N SER A 292 8.94 -13.23 3.16
CA SER A 292 7.56 -12.79 3.35
C SER A 292 7.51 -11.30 3.71
N TRP A 293 6.73 -10.53 2.95
CA TRP A 293 6.53 -9.11 3.22
C TRP A 293 5.43 -8.87 4.27
N PRO A 294 5.71 -8.16 5.37
CA PRO A 294 4.77 -8.02 6.48
C PRO A 294 3.72 -6.92 6.22
N GLY A 295 2.49 -7.34 5.93
CA GLY A 295 1.36 -6.44 5.62
C GLY A 295 1.31 -6.03 4.16
N ARG A 296 0.61 -4.93 3.85
CA ARG A 296 0.44 -4.42 2.47
C ARG A 296 1.20 -3.13 2.19
N SER A 297 1.61 -2.38 3.21
CA SER A 297 2.36 -1.13 3.01
C SER A 297 3.78 -1.44 2.54
N LEU A 298 4.22 -0.77 1.47
CA LEU A 298 5.61 -0.77 1.01
C LEU A 298 6.04 0.67 0.73
N VAL A 299 7.18 1.05 1.32
CA VAL A 299 7.78 2.37 1.18
C VAL A 299 9.26 2.20 0.83
N LEU A 300 9.67 2.77 -0.29
CA LEU A 300 11.06 2.80 -0.76
C LEU A 300 11.56 4.25 -0.75
N LYS A 301 12.57 4.52 0.06
CA LYS A 301 13.28 5.79 0.08
C LYS A 301 14.57 5.67 -0.71
N LEU A 302 14.83 6.61 -1.60
CA LEU A 302 15.99 6.68 -2.48
C LEU A 302 16.72 7.99 -2.24
N ASN A 303 17.98 7.92 -1.83
CA ASN A 303 18.82 9.09 -1.63
C ASN A 303 20.04 9.04 -2.57
N PRO A 304 20.05 9.83 -3.66
CA PRO A 304 21.17 9.89 -4.59
C PRO A 304 22.34 10.75 -4.06
N GLY A 305 22.22 11.36 -2.88
CA GLY A 305 23.17 12.35 -2.38
C GLY A 305 23.26 13.54 -3.32
N ASN A 306 24.46 13.82 -3.82
CA ASN A 306 24.72 14.89 -4.80
C ASN A 306 24.58 14.42 -6.27
N ARG A 307 24.14 13.18 -6.51
CA ARG A 307 23.98 12.61 -7.85
C ARG A 307 22.55 12.82 -8.36
N TYR A 308 22.37 12.68 -9.68
CA TYR A 308 21.04 12.76 -10.28
C TYR A 308 20.28 11.44 -10.12
N LEU A 309 19.06 11.52 -9.58
CA LEU A 309 18.08 10.45 -9.69
C LEU A 309 17.15 10.77 -10.86
N GLY A 310 17.10 9.85 -11.82
CA GLY A 310 16.16 9.87 -12.93
C GLY A 310 14.69 9.78 -12.52
N ASN A 311 13.77 10.07 -13.44
CA ASN A 311 12.36 9.78 -13.19
C ASN A 311 12.14 8.28 -13.07
N ILE A 312 11.24 7.90 -12.18
CA ILE A 312 10.87 6.52 -11.94
C ILE A 312 9.73 6.18 -12.90
N VAL A 313 9.99 5.22 -13.78
CA VAL A 313 9.09 4.82 -14.87
C VAL A 313 8.17 3.68 -14.42
N GLU A 314 8.72 2.74 -13.65
CA GLU A 314 8.00 1.53 -13.27
C GLU A 314 8.51 0.96 -11.94
N LEU A 315 7.60 0.38 -11.18
CA LEU A 315 7.87 -0.38 -9.98
C LEU A 315 7.18 -1.74 -10.10
N ASN A 316 7.96 -2.82 -10.09
CA ASN A 316 7.47 -4.19 -10.21
C ASN A 316 7.87 -5.02 -9.00
N LEU A 317 6.97 -5.91 -8.57
CA LEU A 317 7.21 -6.89 -7.52
C LEU A 317 7.28 -8.28 -8.14
N LYS A 318 8.37 -9.03 -7.90
CA LYS A 318 8.43 -10.47 -8.22
C LYS A 318 7.97 -11.24 -6.99
N VAL A 319 6.88 -11.99 -7.10
CA VAL A 319 6.31 -12.77 -5.99
C VAL A 319 6.22 -14.25 -6.30
N ARG A 320 6.29 -15.09 -5.26
CA ARG A 320 5.93 -16.51 -5.34
C ARG A 320 4.46 -16.69 -5.00
N LEU A 321 3.76 -17.45 -5.83
CA LEU A 321 2.34 -17.79 -5.64
C LEU A 321 2.15 -19.30 -5.48
N PRO A 322 1.41 -19.74 -4.44
CA PRO A 322 1.13 -21.14 -4.23
C PRO A 322 0.07 -21.62 -5.22
N ARG A 323 -0.01 -22.93 -5.38
CA ARG A 323 -1.09 -23.60 -6.09
C ARG A 323 -2.20 -23.94 -5.12
N LEU A 324 -3.44 -23.84 -5.59
CA LEU A 324 -4.65 -24.22 -4.89
C LEU A 324 -5.24 -25.44 -5.58
N VAL A 325 -5.58 -26.46 -4.80
CA VAL A 325 -6.27 -27.67 -5.27
C VAL A 325 -7.53 -27.89 -4.46
N PHE A 326 -8.61 -28.30 -5.12
CA PHE A 326 -9.88 -28.64 -4.48
C PHE A 326 -10.67 -29.65 -5.30
N LEU A 327 -11.56 -30.39 -4.64
CA LEU A 327 -12.51 -31.27 -5.31
C LEU A 327 -13.77 -30.48 -5.67
N ALA A 328 -14.03 -30.28 -6.96
CA ALA A 328 -15.29 -29.75 -7.45
C ALA A 328 -16.32 -30.89 -7.56
N ASP A 329 -17.34 -30.86 -6.70
CA ASP A 329 -18.42 -31.86 -6.68
C ASP A 329 -19.49 -31.61 -7.75
N LYS A 330 -19.56 -30.39 -8.28
CA LYS A 330 -20.51 -29.99 -9.34
C LYS A 330 -19.93 -28.91 -10.28
N PRO A 331 -20.41 -28.80 -11.53
CA PRO A 331 -20.10 -27.67 -12.41
C PRO A 331 -20.66 -26.36 -11.83
N GLY A 332 -20.05 -25.25 -12.23
CA GLY A 332 -20.50 -23.90 -11.87
C GLY A 332 -19.36 -23.00 -11.42
N GLN A 333 -19.72 -21.84 -10.86
CA GLN A 333 -18.76 -20.86 -10.38
C GLN A 333 -18.41 -21.13 -8.91
N TYR A 334 -17.10 -21.22 -8.64
CA TYR A 334 -16.53 -21.28 -7.30
C TYR A 334 -15.87 -19.94 -7.00
N ALA A 335 -16.01 -19.46 -5.76
CA ALA A 335 -15.45 -18.19 -5.33
C ALA A 335 -14.42 -18.43 -4.22
N ALA A 336 -13.16 -18.06 -4.46
CA ALA A 336 -12.16 -18.00 -3.41
C ALA A 336 -12.22 -16.61 -2.76
N GLN A 337 -12.34 -16.57 -1.43
CA GLN A 337 -12.58 -15.37 -0.64
C GLN A 337 -11.58 -15.27 0.51
N SER A 338 -11.02 -14.07 0.72
CA SER A 338 -10.24 -13.72 1.92
C SER A 338 -11.01 -12.78 2.83
N GLY A 339 -10.56 -12.56 4.07
CA GLY A 339 -11.20 -11.67 5.05
C GLY A 339 -12.30 -12.34 5.90
N MET A 340 -12.46 -13.67 5.76
CA MET A 340 -13.49 -14.46 6.45
C MET A 340 -12.98 -15.05 7.77
N GLY A 341 -11.72 -14.82 8.14
CA GLY A 341 -11.06 -15.40 9.32
C GLY A 341 -10.83 -16.91 9.22
N ARG A 342 -10.80 -17.49 8.02
CA ARG A 342 -10.66 -18.94 7.81
C ARG A 342 -9.23 -19.31 7.47
N SER A 343 -8.57 -20.04 8.35
CA SER A 343 -7.19 -20.47 8.14
C SER A 343 -7.08 -21.60 7.09
N ALA A 344 -6.23 -21.39 6.10
CA ALA A 344 -5.79 -22.37 5.11
C ALA A 344 -4.26 -22.43 5.10
N GLU A 345 -3.69 -23.57 5.45
CA GLU A 345 -2.24 -23.77 5.49
C GLU A 345 -1.66 -24.02 4.08
N ILE A 346 -0.53 -23.38 3.80
CA ILE A 346 0.31 -23.62 2.64
C ILE A 346 1.34 -24.68 3.01
N LYS A 347 1.25 -25.83 2.37
CA LYS A 347 2.22 -26.92 2.49
C LYS A 347 3.42 -26.68 1.57
N GLU A 348 4.56 -27.26 1.89
CA GLU A 348 5.67 -27.31 0.94
C GLU A 348 5.32 -28.16 -0.28
N THR A 349 4.69 -29.31 -0.05
CA THR A 349 4.29 -30.28 -1.07
C THR A 349 2.81 -30.63 -1.00
N PRO A 350 2.19 -31.06 -2.11
CA PRO A 350 0.80 -31.50 -2.09
C PRO A 350 0.64 -32.75 -1.21
N GLY A 351 -0.51 -32.90 -0.55
CA GLY A 351 -0.80 -34.04 0.32
C GLY A 351 -0.89 -35.38 -0.41
N ASP A 352 -1.20 -35.35 -1.71
CA ASP A 352 -1.17 -36.51 -2.60
C ASP A 352 -0.34 -36.20 -3.87
N PRO A 353 0.86 -36.79 -4.02
CA PRO A 353 1.72 -36.59 -5.19
C PRO A 353 1.20 -37.31 -6.45
N GLU A 354 0.35 -38.32 -6.31
CA GLU A 354 -0.20 -39.11 -7.43
C GLU A 354 -1.58 -38.63 -7.90
N ARG A 355 -2.09 -37.54 -7.30
CA ARG A 355 -3.40 -36.98 -7.61
C ARG A 355 -3.58 -36.71 -9.10
N ARG A 356 -4.75 -37.06 -9.63
CA ARG A 356 -5.13 -36.77 -11.02
C ARG A 356 -5.90 -35.47 -11.11
N ILE A 357 -5.26 -34.42 -11.61
CA ILE A 357 -5.94 -33.14 -11.91
C ILE A 357 -6.84 -33.32 -13.13
N GLU A 358 -8.14 -33.07 -12.96
CA GLU A 358 -9.14 -33.13 -14.01
C GLU A 358 -9.08 -31.90 -14.92
N GLN A 359 -8.85 -30.72 -14.33
CA GLN A 359 -8.71 -29.46 -15.05
C GLN A 359 -7.83 -28.47 -14.30
N SER A 360 -6.95 -27.77 -15.02
CA SER A 360 -6.28 -26.56 -14.54
C SER A 360 -7.11 -25.33 -14.88
N LEU A 361 -7.38 -24.50 -13.89
CA LEU A 361 -8.24 -23.34 -13.97
C LEU A 361 -7.44 -22.05 -13.84
N VAL A 362 -8.02 -20.95 -14.33
CA VAL A 362 -7.49 -19.60 -14.19
C VAL A 362 -8.52 -18.78 -13.44
N PHE A 363 -8.08 -18.09 -12.39
CA PHE A 363 -8.95 -17.17 -11.67
C PHE A 363 -9.34 -16.00 -12.56
N ALA A 364 -10.60 -15.56 -12.41
CA ALA A 364 -11.03 -14.24 -12.84
C ALA A 364 -10.24 -13.14 -12.10
N GLU A 365 -10.40 -11.90 -12.55
CA GLU A 365 -9.80 -10.74 -11.88
C GLU A 365 -10.21 -10.70 -10.40
N VAL A 366 -9.26 -10.37 -9.53
CA VAL A 366 -9.52 -10.24 -8.10
C VAL A 366 -10.36 -8.98 -7.88
N ILE A 367 -11.50 -9.16 -7.23
CA ILE A 367 -12.42 -8.10 -6.85
C ILE A 367 -12.17 -7.75 -5.39
N GLU A 368 -11.91 -6.49 -5.11
CA GLU A 368 -11.93 -5.95 -3.75
C GLU A 368 -13.38 -5.59 -3.39
N ASN A 369 -13.85 -6.08 -2.25
CA ASN A 369 -15.14 -5.70 -1.72
C ASN A 369 -15.08 -4.24 -1.27
N ARG A 370 -15.58 -3.31 -2.09
CA ARG A 370 -15.67 -1.88 -1.71
C ARG A 370 -16.67 -1.63 -0.57
N GLN A 371 -17.59 -2.57 -0.37
CA GLN A 371 -18.52 -2.59 0.75
C GLN A 371 -17.96 -3.37 1.94
N TRP A 372 -16.73 -3.91 1.84
CA TRP A 372 -15.97 -4.31 3.02
C TRP A 372 -15.68 -3.04 3.77
N ARG A 373 -16.64 -2.72 4.62
CA ARG A 373 -16.51 -1.70 5.60
C ARG A 373 -15.93 -2.43 6.81
N PRO A 374 -14.95 -1.85 7.49
CA PRO A 374 -14.60 -2.27 8.84
C PRO A 374 -15.75 -1.92 9.81
N GLU A 375 -17.01 -2.28 9.50
CA GLU A 375 -18.17 -2.05 10.38
C GLU A 375 -17.99 -2.82 11.70
N ASN A 376 -17.06 -3.77 11.74
CA ASN A 376 -16.61 -4.41 12.97
C ASN A 376 -15.17 -4.04 13.35
N LEU A 377 -14.69 -2.81 13.11
CA LEU A 377 -13.54 -2.27 13.87
C LEU A 377 -14.04 -1.23 14.87
N ALA A 378 -14.76 -0.21 14.43
CA ALA A 378 -15.26 0.81 15.35
C ALA A 378 -16.38 0.28 16.27
N GLU A 379 -17.27 -0.61 15.80
CA GLU A 379 -18.30 -1.25 16.64
C GLU A 379 -17.72 -2.41 17.46
N LYS A 380 -16.84 -3.24 16.88
CA LYS A 380 -16.14 -4.35 17.59
C LYS A 380 -15.21 -3.86 18.70
N PHE A 381 -14.56 -2.72 18.51
CA PHE A 381 -13.64 -2.12 19.50
C PHE A 381 -14.25 -0.89 20.21
N ALA A 382 -15.52 -0.57 19.98
CA ALA A 382 -16.23 0.59 20.55
C ALA A 382 -15.38 1.89 20.56
N MET A 383 -14.75 2.21 19.43
CA MET A 383 -13.82 3.34 19.33
C MET A 383 -14.55 4.67 19.22
N SER A 384 -15.12 5.14 20.33
CA SER A 384 -15.54 6.54 20.50
C SER A 384 -14.64 7.20 21.53
N GLY A 385 -14.17 8.41 21.24
CA GLY A 385 -13.51 9.22 22.25
C GLY A 385 -14.49 9.71 23.31
N GLY A 386 -13.97 10.43 24.31
CA GLY A 386 -14.80 11.07 25.32
C GLY A 386 -15.64 12.24 24.78
N PRO A 387 -16.57 12.77 25.58
CA PRO A 387 -17.27 14.01 25.24
C PRO A 387 -16.28 15.15 25.01
N PHE A 388 -16.65 16.09 24.14
CA PHE A 388 -15.87 17.28 23.82
C PHE A 388 -16.52 18.53 24.42
N VAL A 389 -15.70 19.43 24.96
CA VAL A 389 -16.13 20.74 25.45
C VAL A 389 -15.32 21.80 24.71
N GLU A 390 -16.00 22.67 23.98
CA GLU A 390 -15.39 23.70 23.12
C GLU A 390 -14.69 24.83 23.92
N LYS A 391 -14.99 24.97 25.22
CA LYS A 391 -14.43 26.03 26.07
C LYS A 391 -12.90 26.00 26.06
N GLY A 392 -12.29 27.14 25.73
CA GLY A 392 -10.83 27.33 25.74
C GLY A 392 -10.15 27.13 24.38
N TYR A 393 -10.87 26.62 23.39
CA TYR A 393 -10.39 26.55 22.00
C TYR A 393 -10.57 27.89 21.29
N ARG A 394 -9.63 28.24 20.39
CA ARG A 394 -9.61 29.54 19.70
C ARG A 394 -10.08 29.47 18.27
N TRP A 395 -9.95 28.32 17.63
CA TRP A 395 -10.35 28.13 16.25
C TRP A 395 -10.94 26.75 16.01
N ARG A 396 -11.75 26.65 14.96
CA ARG A 396 -12.25 25.39 14.42
C ARG A 396 -12.16 25.37 12.90
N ALA A 397 -12.01 24.18 12.34
CA ALA A 397 -11.99 23.96 10.90
C ALA A 397 -12.91 22.80 10.53
N LYS A 398 -13.73 22.96 9.49
CA LYS A 398 -14.69 21.94 9.05
C LYS A 398 -14.02 20.93 8.13
N ILE A 399 -14.36 19.66 8.29
CA ILE A 399 -13.93 18.55 7.42
C ILE A 399 -15.18 17.80 6.96
N ARG A 400 -15.34 17.63 5.65
CA ARG A 400 -16.49 16.93 5.06
C ARG A 400 -16.14 15.48 4.75
N ILE A 401 -16.88 14.56 5.35
CA ILE A 401 -16.70 13.13 5.15
C ILE A 401 -17.87 12.56 4.35
N PRO A 402 -17.63 12.04 3.13
CA PRO A 402 -18.72 11.60 2.24
C PRO A 402 -19.33 10.25 2.66
N GLU A 403 -18.55 9.37 3.28
CA GLU A 403 -18.94 8.02 3.67
C GLU A 403 -18.08 7.50 4.82
N ALA A 404 -18.49 6.42 5.48
CA ALA A 404 -17.65 5.75 6.48
C ALA A 404 -16.33 5.24 5.84
N GLY A 405 -15.23 5.30 6.58
CA GLY A 405 -13.92 4.85 6.08
C GLY A 405 -12.72 5.36 6.87
N PHE A 406 -11.53 5.03 6.38
CA PHE A 406 -10.26 5.51 6.91
C PHE A 406 -9.80 6.74 6.13
N TYR A 407 -9.59 7.84 6.84
CA TYR A 407 -9.31 9.16 6.26
C TYR A 407 -8.02 9.75 6.76
N ARG A 408 -7.44 10.60 5.93
CA ARG A 408 -6.26 11.42 6.21
C ARG A 408 -6.59 12.88 5.89
N VAL A 409 -6.32 13.77 6.83
CA VAL A 409 -6.41 15.22 6.64
C VAL A 409 -5.06 15.86 6.90
N VAL A 410 -4.59 16.70 5.99
CA VAL A 410 -3.36 17.48 6.18
C VAL A 410 -3.74 18.77 6.86
N LEU A 411 -2.99 19.16 7.89
CA LEU A 411 -3.21 20.45 8.51
C LEU A 411 -2.83 21.59 7.55
N ASP A 412 -3.69 22.60 7.48
CA ASP A 412 -3.41 23.81 6.73
C ASP A 412 -2.34 24.66 7.48
N PRO A 413 -1.67 25.62 6.84
CA PRO A 413 -0.60 26.36 7.50
C PRO A 413 -1.15 27.18 8.68
N GLU A 414 -2.39 27.68 8.62
CA GLU A 414 -2.97 28.44 9.73
C GLU A 414 -3.20 27.59 10.99
N THR A 415 -3.36 26.27 10.85
CA THR A 415 -3.53 25.31 11.96
C THR A 415 -2.26 24.56 12.36
N VAL A 416 -1.30 24.37 11.46
CA VAL A 416 0.04 23.84 11.78
C VAL A 416 0.78 24.76 12.73
N LEU A 417 0.53 26.06 12.59
CA LEU A 417 1.30 27.13 13.20
C LEU A 417 0.73 27.58 14.54
N ASP A 418 -0.27 26.86 15.04
CA ASP A 418 -0.66 26.91 16.43
C ASP A 418 0.38 26.20 17.30
N ALA A 419 0.94 26.90 18.29
CA ALA A 419 1.91 26.33 19.24
C ALA A 419 1.32 25.15 20.04
N ASP A 420 0.00 25.03 20.07
CA ASP A 420 -0.75 24.03 20.83
C ASP A 420 -1.20 22.82 19.98
N LEU A 421 -0.39 22.37 19.02
CA LEU A 421 -0.62 21.10 18.29
C LEU A 421 -0.94 19.89 19.21
N PRO A 422 -0.39 19.78 20.44
CA PRO A 422 -0.85 18.79 21.43
C PRO A 422 -2.34 18.92 21.79
N GLY A 423 -2.90 20.13 21.82
CA GLY A 423 -4.29 20.39 22.21
C GLY A 423 -5.34 20.04 21.16
N LEU A 424 -4.95 19.63 19.95
CA LEU A 424 -5.88 19.36 18.84
C LEU A 424 -6.96 18.33 19.20
N ARG A 425 -8.20 18.58 18.76
CA ARG A 425 -9.32 17.64 18.91
C ARG A 425 -10.12 17.56 17.62
N LEU A 426 -10.27 16.34 17.10
CA LEU A 426 -11.22 16.04 16.04
C LEU A 426 -12.54 15.65 16.68
N VAL A 427 -13.65 16.24 16.25
CA VAL A 427 -14.95 16.13 16.92
C VAL A 427 -16.05 15.91 15.91
N LYS A 428 -16.99 15.04 16.25
CA LYS A 428 -18.28 14.90 15.57
C LYS A 428 -19.39 14.74 16.60
N ASP A 429 -20.47 15.49 16.43
CA ASP A 429 -21.67 15.43 17.26
C ASP A 429 -21.37 15.55 18.78
N GLY A 430 -20.40 16.40 19.13
CA GLY A 430 -19.98 16.63 20.53
C GLY A 430 -19.08 15.53 21.13
N ILE A 431 -18.65 14.56 20.32
CA ILE A 431 -17.81 13.43 20.74
C ILE A 431 -16.45 13.53 20.05
N GLN A 432 -15.37 13.29 20.81
CA GLN A 432 -14.02 13.24 20.25
C GLN A 432 -13.84 12.01 19.36
N ILE A 433 -13.20 12.21 18.23
CA ILE A 433 -12.89 11.17 17.26
C ILE A 433 -11.41 10.83 17.39
N PRO A 434 -11.08 9.59 17.79
CA PRO A 434 -9.70 9.14 17.88
C PRO A 434 -8.96 9.30 16.55
N TYR A 435 -7.73 9.79 16.62
CA TYR A 435 -6.86 9.96 15.46
C TYR A 435 -5.40 9.65 15.79
N PHE A 436 -4.61 9.39 14.75
CA PHE A 436 -3.15 9.27 14.78
C PHE A 436 -2.52 10.46 14.10
N ARG A 437 -1.30 10.82 14.50
CA ARG A 437 -0.49 11.76 13.71
C ARG A 437 0.27 10.98 12.63
N GLY A 438 0.09 11.41 11.39
CA GLY A 438 0.87 10.96 10.25
C GLY A 438 2.23 11.63 10.17
N ALA A 439 3.00 11.24 9.15
CA ALA A 439 4.23 11.94 8.79
C ALA A 439 3.93 13.41 8.46
N SER A 440 4.89 14.29 8.77
CA SER A 440 4.83 15.68 8.33
C SER A 440 5.21 15.77 6.86
N GLU A 441 4.37 16.40 6.07
CA GLU A 441 4.51 16.48 4.62
C GLU A 441 4.82 17.90 4.17
N LYS A 442 5.62 18.02 3.10
CA LYS A 442 5.89 19.31 2.49
C LYS A 442 4.62 19.81 1.80
N GLN A 443 4.11 20.94 2.25
CA GLN A 443 2.97 21.64 1.68
C GLN A 443 3.41 22.95 1.01
N ILE A 444 2.62 23.39 0.04
CA ILE A 444 2.87 24.62 -0.72
C ILE A 444 1.65 25.53 -0.60
N LYS A 445 1.83 26.73 -0.05
CA LYS A 445 0.83 27.81 -0.10
C LYS A 445 1.26 28.84 -1.14
N GLU A 446 0.44 29.09 -2.14
CA GLU A 446 0.68 30.18 -3.10
C GLU A 446 0.11 31.49 -2.56
N PHE A 447 0.83 32.58 -2.76
CA PHE A 447 0.37 33.92 -2.42
C PHE A 447 -0.02 34.70 -3.67
N PRO A 448 -1.04 35.58 -3.58
CA PRO A 448 -1.31 36.53 -4.64
C PRO A 448 -0.12 37.47 -4.82
N ILE A 449 0.24 37.74 -6.07
CA ILE A 449 1.32 38.67 -6.41
C ILE A 449 0.71 40.04 -6.63
N THR A 450 1.00 40.96 -5.72
CA THR A 450 0.60 42.36 -5.87
C THR A 450 1.82 43.24 -5.64
N ALA A 451 2.32 43.83 -6.71
CA ALA A 451 3.46 44.74 -6.67
C ALA A 451 2.98 46.18 -6.45
N VAL A 452 3.68 46.92 -5.61
CA VAL A 452 3.59 48.38 -5.51
C VAL A 452 4.85 48.96 -6.15
N TYR A 453 4.68 49.63 -7.29
CA TYR A 453 5.77 50.29 -8.01
C TYR A 453 5.95 51.75 -7.57
N ASP A 454 7.18 52.15 -7.25
CA ASP A 454 7.58 53.53 -6.97
C ASP A 454 8.36 54.10 -8.17
N PRO A 455 7.74 54.97 -9.00
CA PRO A 455 8.40 55.56 -10.16
C PRO A 455 9.59 56.46 -9.81
N LYS A 456 9.61 57.07 -8.61
CA LYS A 456 10.69 58.00 -8.24
C LYS A 456 11.99 57.27 -7.93
N LYS A 457 11.89 56.06 -7.39
CA LYS A 457 13.04 55.21 -7.03
C LYS A 457 13.32 54.11 -8.06
N ASN A 458 12.45 54.01 -9.08
CA ASN A 458 12.35 52.88 -9.99
C ASN A 458 12.49 51.53 -9.26
N SER A 459 11.60 51.29 -8.30
CA SER A 459 11.61 50.07 -7.48
C SER A 459 10.22 49.47 -7.37
N SER A 460 10.17 48.14 -7.24
CA SER A 460 8.94 47.40 -6.95
C SER A 460 9.02 46.83 -5.55
N SER A 461 7.91 46.86 -4.83
CA SER A 461 7.78 46.27 -3.51
C SER A 461 6.59 45.33 -3.42
N TRP A 462 6.74 44.24 -2.65
CA TRP A 462 5.71 43.25 -2.41
C TRP A 462 5.55 43.06 -0.91
N LEU A 463 4.31 43.11 -0.41
CA LEU A 463 3.99 42.80 0.97
C LEU A 463 3.57 41.34 1.06
N ILE A 464 4.28 40.57 1.87
CA ILE A 464 4.12 39.12 1.99
C ILE A 464 3.54 38.84 3.36
N PRO A 465 2.24 38.48 3.46
CA PRO A 465 1.66 38.09 4.72
C PRO A 465 2.25 36.75 5.16
N LEU A 466 2.75 36.72 6.38
CA LEU A 466 3.23 35.52 7.03
C LEU A 466 2.17 34.96 7.98
N PRO A 467 2.10 33.64 8.14
CA PRO A 467 1.29 33.04 9.18
C PRO A 467 1.78 33.38 10.62
N GLU A 468 0.93 33.16 11.62
CA GLU A 468 1.02 33.82 12.93
C GLU A 468 2.13 33.33 13.89
N SER A 469 2.65 32.09 13.79
CA SER A 469 3.75 31.63 14.66
C SER A 469 4.56 30.45 14.11
N ALA A 470 5.90 30.54 14.24
CA ALA A 470 6.93 29.50 14.04
C ALA A 470 7.21 29.01 12.59
N LEU A 471 7.81 29.87 11.77
CA LEU A 471 8.25 29.59 10.39
C LEU A 471 9.71 29.08 10.28
N GLN A 472 10.31 28.64 11.40
CA GLN A 472 11.77 28.46 11.53
C GLN A 472 12.39 27.37 10.63
N ARG A 473 11.60 26.65 9.81
CA ARG A 473 12.08 25.66 8.83
C ARG A 473 11.37 25.79 7.47
N GLU A 474 10.81 26.95 7.18
CA GLU A 474 10.02 27.20 5.99
C GLU A 474 10.78 28.07 4.98
N VAL A 475 10.43 27.90 3.70
CA VAL A 475 11.11 28.59 2.60
C VAL A 475 10.09 29.33 1.75
N LEU A 476 10.28 30.64 1.60
CA LEU A 476 9.61 31.43 0.57
C LEU A 476 10.37 31.29 -0.74
N GLU A 477 9.65 30.95 -1.81
CA GLU A 477 10.19 30.86 -3.16
C GLU A 477 9.53 31.89 -4.05
N PHE A 478 10.37 32.66 -4.76
CA PHE A 478 9.97 33.69 -5.71
C PHE A 478 10.43 33.27 -7.10
N GLU A 479 9.54 33.27 -8.08
CA GLU A 479 9.86 32.92 -9.47
C GLU A 479 9.71 34.16 -10.35
N THR A 480 10.64 34.34 -11.28
CA THR A 480 10.56 35.35 -12.34
C THR A 480 11.27 34.83 -13.59
N HIS A 481 11.10 35.52 -14.72
CA HIS A 481 11.86 35.28 -15.95
C HIS A 481 12.67 36.52 -16.36
N GLY A 482 13.42 36.42 -17.45
CA GLY A 482 14.24 37.51 -17.97
C GLY A 482 15.71 37.41 -17.59
N ILE A 483 16.56 38.10 -18.35
CA ILE A 483 18.00 38.21 -18.09
C ILE A 483 18.24 39.42 -17.19
N PHE A 484 18.75 39.21 -15.98
CA PHE A 484 18.97 40.29 -15.02
C PHE A 484 20.05 39.94 -13.98
N LYS A 485 20.51 40.99 -13.29
CA LYS A 485 21.20 40.91 -12.00
C LYS A 485 20.62 42.01 -11.12
N ARG A 486 20.05 41.65 -9.97
CA ARG A 486 19.42 42.57 -9.03
C ARG A 486 19.79 42.19 -7.61
N GLN A 487 19.81 43.19 -6.74
CA GLN A 487 19.80 43.00 -5.31
C GLN A 487 18.34 43.02 -4.84
N VAL A 488 17.97 42.05 -4.01
CA VAL A 488 16.66 41.94 -3.38
C VAL A 488 16.84 42.25 -1.90
N VAL A 489 16.04 43.19 -1.39
CA VAL A 489 16.06 43.58 0.02
C VAL A 489 14.77 43.13 0.67
N PHE A 490 14.88 42.38 1.77
CA PHE A 490 13.77 41.94 2.60
C PHE A 490 13.77 42.72 3.91
N GLU A 491 12.64 43.31 4.24
CA GLU A 491 12.43 44.09 5.45
C GLU A 491 11.34 43.48 6.32
N ILE A 492 11.49 43.66 7.63
CA ILE A 492 10.53 43.24 8.66
C ILE A 492 10.00 44.46 9.41
N GLN A 493 8.81 44.33 9.99
CA GLN A 493 8.22 45.37 10.83
C GLN A 493 9.04 45.56 12.12
N GLN A 494 9.28 46.82 12.51
CA GLN A 494 9.91 47.19 13.77
C GLN A 494 8.84 47.67 14.78
N PRO A 495 8.94 47.35 16.09
CA PRO A 495 8.03 47.89 17.09
C PRO A 495 8.10 49.42 17.15
N GLY A 496 7.01 50.11 16.79
CA GLY A 496 6.91 51.57 16.71
C GLY A 496 5.92 52.02 15.63
N PRO A 497 5.66 53.33 15.48
CA PRO A 497 4.48 53.80 14.73
C PRO A 497 4.38 53.33 13.27
N THR A 498 5.48 53.15 12.53
CA THR A 498 5.45 52.69 11.11
C THR A 498 6.85 52.30 10.56
N GLY A 499 7.73 51.69 11.36
CA GLY A 499 9.12 51.42 10.93
C GLY A 499 9.30 50.09 10.20
N TRP A 500 9.82 50.11 8.97
CA TRP A 500 10.39 48.92 8.30
C TRP A 500 11.90 48.88 8.52
N LYS A 501 12.45 47.71 8.82
CA LYS A 501 13.89 47.51 9.00
C LYS A 501 14.40 46.42 8.06
N SER A 502 15.51 46.69 7.37
CA SER A 502 16.22 45.67 6.57
C SER A 502 16.60 44.47 7.44
N TRP A 503 16.21 43.29 6.97
CA TRP A 503 16.45 42.01 7.61
C TRP A 503 17.42 41.15 6.81
N ARG A 504 17.26 41.09 5.49
CA ARG A 504 18.15 40.30 4.63
C ARG A 504 18.28 40.93 3.24
N GLU A 505 19.48 40.86 2.69
CA GLU A 505 19.76 41.25 1.32
C GLU A 505 20.31 40.05 0.55
N MET A 506 19.87 39.87 -0.70
CA MET A 506 20.22 38.73 -1.52
C MET A 506 20.47 39.16 -2.96
N ASP A 507 21.50 38.62 -3.60
CA ASP A 507 21.71 38.79 -5.04
C ASP A 507 20.87 37.78 -5.81
N TRP A 508 20.09 38.26 -6.77
CA TRP A 508 19.35 37.42 -7.71
C TRP A 508 19.81 37.71 -9.13
N GLN A 509 20.34 36.69 -9.79
CA GLN A 509 20.80 36.78 -11.17
C GLN A 509 20.20 35.68 -12.04
N ASN A 510 19.87 36.05 -13.27
CA ASN A 510 19.49 35.12 -14.32
C ASN A 510 20.22 35.50 -15.61
N ARG A 511 20.92 34.52 -16.18
CA ARG A 511 21.71 34.70 -17.41
C ARG A 511 20.95 34.25 -18.66
N THR A 512 19.75 33.71 -18.50
CA THR A 512 18.92 33.20 -19.58
C THR A 512 17.54 33.85 -19.51
N ASN A 513 16.74 33.69 -20.57
CA ASN A 513 15.35 34.14 -20.52
C ASN A 513 14.41 33.09 -19.89
N GLN A 514 14.93 31.96 -19.41
CA GLN A 514 14.13 30.92 -18.76
C GLN A 514 13.76 31.33 -17.32
N PRO A 515 12.69 30.75 -16.73
CA PRO A 515 12.35 31.01 -15.33
C PRO A 515 13.51 30.71 -14.37
N THR A 516 13.65 31.55 -13.36
CA THR A 516 14.59 31.38 -12.24
C THR A 516 13.85 31.54 -10.93
N SER A 517 14.35 30.89 -9.87
CA SER A 517 13.81 31.00 -8.51
C SER A 517 14.82 31.63 -7.55
N LEU A 518 14.33 32.44 -6.62
CA LEU A 518 15.04 32.87 -5.42
C LEU A 518 14.39 32.24 -4.20
N SER A 519 15.18 31.60 -3.34
CA SER A 519 14.69 30.96 -2.11
C SER A 519 15.14 31.74 -0.87
N LEU A 520 14.19 32.16 -0.06
CA LEU A 520 14.39 32.84 1.22
C LEU A 520 14.00 31.90 2.37
N GLY A 521 14.99 31.38 3.08
CA GLY A 521 14.77 30.62 4.32
C GLY A 521 14.36 31.53 5.48
N LEU A 522 13.40 31.08 6.30
CA LEU A 522 12.80 31.83 7.40
C LEU A 522 13.38 31.48 8.79
N GLU A 523 14.49 30.75 8.85
CA GLU A 523 15.08 30.20 10.08
C GLU A 523 15.53 31.27 11.10
N ALA A 524 15.85 32.48 10.61
CA ALA A 524 16.33 33.61 11.43
C ALA A 524 15.29 34.73 11.56
N LEU A 525 14.02 34.43 11.30
CA LEU A 525 12.93 35.40 11.43
C LEU A 525 12.50 35.51 12.90
N PRO A 526 12.36 36.73 13.47
CA PRO A 526 11.87 36.89 14.84
C PRO A 526 10.42 36.39 15.03
N GLU A 527 10.11 35.87 16.23
CA GLU A 527 8.87 35.13 16.54
C GLU A 527 7.54 35.93 16.44
N ASN A 528 7.60 37.25 16.21
CA ASN A 528 6.43 38.13 16.15
C ASN A 528 6.25 38.82 14.79
N ILE A 529 7.00 38.44 13.77
CA ILE A 529 6.88 39.05 12.44
C ILE A 529 5.77 38.38 11.65
N ARG A 530 4.76 39.19 11.30
CA ARG A 530 3.58 38.74 10.54
C ARG A 530 3.61 39.14 9.07
N GLU A 531 4.57 39.97 8.67
CA GLU A 531 4.70 40.44 7.31
C GLU A 531 6.18 40.67 6.96
N ILE A 532 6.56 40.30 5.74
CA ILE A 532 7.84 40.66 5.14
C ILE A 532 7.57 41.58 3.95
N ARG A 533 8.34 42.66 3.83
CA ARG A 533 8.35 43.49 2.62
C ARG A 533 9.56 43.15 1.77
N MET A 534 9.33 42.66 0.56
CA MET A 534 10.37 42.43 -0.44
C MET A 534 10.48 43.67 -1.34
N ILE A 535 11.70 44.13 -1.61
CA ILE A 535 11.98 45.29 -2.46
C ILE A 535 13.04 44.91 -3.49
N ILE A 536 12.79 45.28 -4.76
CA ILE A 536 13.77 45.20 -5.83
C ILE A 536 13.92 46.60 -6.43
N ALA A 537 15.14 47.15 -6.39
CA ALA A 537 15.49 48.34 -7.14
C ALA A 537 15.90 47.96 -8.56
N HIS A 538 15.35 48.64 -9.57
CA HIS A 538 15.56 48.28 -10.98
C HIS A 538 16.68 49.06 -11.66
N GLY A 539 17.18 50.12 -11.00
CA GLY A 539 18.19 51.03 -11.57
C GLY A 539 17.60 51.74 -12.79
N ASP A 540 18.28 51.66 -13.94
CA ASP A 540 17.78 52.19 -15.22
C ASP A 540 17.02 51.15 -16.07
N ASN A 541 16.83 49.94 -15.53
CA ASN A 541 16.18 48.85 -16.27
C ASN A 541 14.65 48.84 -16.05
N GLN A 542 13.97 48.06 -16.89
CA GLN A 542 12.55 47.76 -16.70
C GLN A 542 12.29 46.99 -15.39
N PRO A 543 11.13 47.25 -14.74
CA PRO A 543 10.72 46.52 -13.54
C PRO A 543 10.63 45.00 -13.77
N ILE A 544 11.08 44.24 -12.77
CA ILE A 544 10.88 42.79 -12.74
C ILE A 544 9.46 42.46 -12.28
N GLU A 545 8.80 41.57 -13.03
CA GLU A 545 7.50 41.00 -12.70
C GLU A 545 7.68 39.59 -12.12
N LEU A 546 7.22 39.39 -10.88
CA LEU A 546 7.19 38.05 -10.29
C LEU A 546 6.09 37.23 -10.95
N SER A 547 6.43 36.00 -11.37
CA SER A 547 5.48 35.05 -11.93
C SER A 547 4.84 34.17 -10.87
N LYS A 548 5.57 33.82 -9.80
CA LYS A 548 5.06 33.02 -8.67
C LYS A 548 5.67 33.46 -7.33
N MET A 549 4.87 33.33 -6.27
CA MET A 549 5.31 33.46 -4.88
C MET A 549 4.69 32.35 -4.05
N LYS A 550 5.52 31.53 -3.39
CA LYS A 550 5.04 30.34 -2.66
C LYS A 550 5.77 30.15 -1.34
N LEU A 551 5.04 29.68 -0.31
CA LEU A 551 5.58 29.18 0.94
C LEU A 551 5.64 27.66 0.92
N SER A 552 6.83 27.10 1.10
CA SER A 552 7.03 25.68 1.40
C SER A 552 7.11 25.47 2.90
N TYR A 553 6.20 24.69 3.46
CA TYR A 553 6.14 24.37 4.90
C TYR A 553 5.93 22.87 5.16
N HIS A 554 6.14 22.42 6.38
CA HIS A 554 5.97 21.01 6.77
C HIS A 554 4.73 20.86 7.66
N ALA A 555 3.71 20.17 7.17
CA ALA A 555 2.43 19.99 7.85
C ALA A 555 2.23 18.54 8.33
N PRO A 556 2.01 18.29 9.64
CA PRO A 556 1.54 16.99 10.08
C PRO A 556 0.17 16.65 9.47
N ALA A 557 -0.07 15.37 9.21
CA ALA A 557 -1.38 14.85 8.86
C ALA A 557 -2.05 14.22 10.09
N LEU A 558 -3.39 14.19 10.11
CA LEU A 558 -4.18 13.40 11.06
C LEU A 558 -4.86 12.25 10.31
N LEU A 559 -4.76 11.04 10.85
CA LEU A 559 -5.42 9.86 10.32
C LEU A 559 -6.50 9.37 11.28
N PHE A 560 -7.71 9.12 10.79
CA PHE A 560 -8.83 8.74 11.65
C PHE A 560 -9.83 7.85 10.93
N LEU A 561 -10.59 7.09 11.71
CA LEU A 561 -11.72 6.30 11.22
C LEU A 561 -13.01 7.09 11.38
N SER A 562 -13.78 7.19 10.30
CA SER A 562 -15.14 7.71 10.31
C SER A 562 -16.13 6.56 10.20
N THR A 563 -17.07 6.48 11.14
CA THR A 563 -18.18 5.52 11.12
C THR A 563 -19.42 6.06 10.43
N LYS A 564 -19.53 7.38 10.29
CA LYS A 564 -20.71 8.05 9.74
C LYS A 564 -20.30 9.19 8.82
N PRO A 565 -20.95 9.33 7.65
CA PRO A 565 -20.77 10.51 6.82
C PRO A 565 -21.21 11.78 7.54
N GLY A 566 -20.79 12.92 7.02
CA GLY A 566 -21.20 14.24 7.46
C GLY A 566 -20.05 15.14 7.87
N GLU A 567 -20.38 16.13 8.70
CA GLU A 567 -19.42 17.16 9.12
C GLU A 567 -18.66 16.72 10.37
N TYR A 568 -17.35 16.94 10.29
CA TYR A 568 -16.40 16.80 11.38
C TYR A 568 -15.75 18.17 11.60
N PHE A 569 -15.31 18.43 12.83
CA PHE A 569 -14.65 19.68 13.19
C PHE A 569 -13.33 19.40 13.87
N LEU A 570 -12.27 20.03 13.37
CA LEU A 570 -10.98 20.07 14.03
C LEU A 570 -10.89 21.34 14.87
N PHE A 571 -10.55 21.20 16.15
CA PHE A 571 -10.41 22.30 17.11
C PHE A 571 -8.95 22.45 17.56
N GLY A 572 -8.49 23.70 17.71
CA GLY A 572 -7.17 24.02 18.30
C GLY A 572 -7.13 25.37 19.03
N GLY A 573 -5.94 25.73 19.50
CA GLY A 573 -5.64 26.99 20.18
C GLY A 573 -5.82 26.98 21.69
N ASN A 574 -5.89 25.78 22.29
CA ASN A 574 -6.09 25.61 23.72
C ASN A 574 -4.79 25.16 24.40
N SER A 575 -4.01 26.12 24.92
CA SER A 575 -2.74 25.85 25.60
C SER A 575 -2.85 25.07 26.91
N GLN A 576 -4.07 24.95 27.46
CA GLN A 576 -4.33 24.13 28.64
C GLN A 576 -4.67 22.68 28.28
N ALA A 577 -4.90 22.37 27.00
CA ALA A 577 -5.22 21.03 26.55
C ALA A 577 -3.94 20.23 26.27
N GLY A 578 -3.77 19.11 26.99
CA GLY A 578 -2.70 18.15 26.71
C GLY A 578 -2.95 17.30 25.46
N GLU A 579 -1.91 16.56 25.03
CA GLU A 579 -1.97 15.60 23.94
C GLU A 579 -3.06 14.53 24.18
N PRO A 580 -3.96 14.28 23.21
CA PRO A 580 -5.00 13.28 23.40
C PRO A 580 -4.37 11.88 23.41
N ARG A 581 -4.85 11.04 24.33
CA ARG A 581 -4.45 9.63 24.45
C ARG A 581 -5.66 8.77 24.17
N TYR A 582 -5.58 7.99 23.10
CA TYR A 582 -6.63 7.07 22.68
C TYR A 582 -6.09 5.63 22.67
N ASP A 583 -6.93 4.66 23.00
CA ASP A 583 -6.59 3.22 23.00
C ASP A 583 -6.61 2.62 21.60
N LEU A 584 -5.86 3.25 20.70
CA LEU A 584 -5.85 2.91 19.29
C LEU A 584 -5.01 1.66 18.96
N ALA A 585 -4.25 1.14 19.93
CA ALA A 585 -3.34 0.00 19.77
C ALA A 585 -4.01 -1.25 19.14
N LEU A 586 -5.31 -1.44 19.38
CA LEU A 586 -6.06 -2.60 18.91
C LEU A 586 -6.35 -2.59 17.39
N VAL A 587 -6.32 -1.42 16.75
CA VAL A 587 -6.61 -1.26 15.31
C VAL A 587 -5.41 -0.82 14.48
N GLN A 588 -4.26 -0.56 15.11
CA GLN A 588 -3.03 -0.07 14.45
C GLN A 588 -2.56 -0.96 13.31
N ALA A 589 -2.56 -2.29 13.50
CA ALA A 589 -2.11 -3.23 12.48
C ALA A 589 -3.01 -3.20 11.23
N HIS A 590 -4.33 -3.12 11.42
CA HIS A 590 -5.29 -3.05 10.32
C HIS A 590 -5.23 -1.73 9.57
N LEU A 591 -5.01 -0.62 10.30
CA LEU A 591 -4.88 0.71 9.69
C LEU A 591 -3.55 0.91 8.96
N ALA A 592 -2.47 0.28 9.41
CA ALA A 592 -1.18 0.29 8.73
C ALA A 592 -1.22 -0.44 7.36
N GLU A 593 -2.20 -1.33 7.16
CA GLU A 593 -2.39 -2.06 5.91
C GLU A 593 -3.32 -1.34 4.92
N ALA A 594 -4.06 -0.33 5.39
CA ALA A 594 -4.99 0.44 4.58
C ALA A 594 -4.37 1.75 4.09
N VAL A 595 -4.66 2.13 2.84
CA VAL A 595 -4.32 3.47 2.35
C VAL A 595 -5.45 4.42 2.75
N PRO A 596 -5.19 5.48 3.52
CA PRO A 596 -6.23 6.42 3.91
C PRO A 596 -6.71 7.24 2.72
N LYS A 597 -8.00 7.57 2.70
CA LYS A 597 -8.58 8.53 1.75
C LYS A 597 -8.20 9.95 2.18
N SER A 598 -7.58 10.72 1.29
CA SER A 598 -7.26 12.12 1.55
C SER A 598 -8.52 12.98 1.51
N VAL A 599 -8.72 13.78 2.56
CA VAL A 599 -9.75 14.82 2.66
C VAL A 599 -9.11 16.15 3.01
N MET A 600 -9.73 17.23 2.55
CA MET A 600 -9.31 18.58 2.86
C MET A 600 -10.12 19.12 4.04
N MET A 601 -9.47 19.92 4.87
CA MET A 601 -10.15 20.82 5.79
C MET A 601 -10.50 22.12 5.09
N GLU A 602 -11.62 22.70 5.48
CA GLU A 602 -11.96 24.09 5.18
C GLU A 602 -11.07 25.03 6.00
N LYS A 603 -11.03 26.31 5.62
CA LYS A 603 -10.22 27.32 6.31
C LYS A 603 -10.58 27.37 7.80
N ALA A 604 -9.57 27.47 8.66
CA ALA A 604 -9.79 27.67 10.09
C ALA A 604 -10.50 29.00 10.36
N GLU A 605 -11.54 28.94 11.18
CA GLU A 605 -12.32 30.09 11.61
C GLU A 605 -12.16 30.32 13.11
N PRO A 606 -12.05 31.57 13.56
CA PRO A 606 -11.99 31.88 14.99
C PRO A 606 -13.31 31.50 15.67
N ILE A 607 -13.22 30.85 16.83
CA ILE A 607 -14.36 30.62 17.70
C ILE A 607 -14.63 31.94 18.42
N ALA A 608 -15.80 32.53 18.17
CA ALA A 608 -16.19 33.78 18.81
C ALA A 608 -16.28 33.58 20.33
N VAL A 609 -15.22 33.95 21.04
CA VAL A 609 -15.25 34.04 22.50
C VAL A 609 -16.11 35.25 22.84
N SER A 610 -17.35 35.00 23.26
CA SER A 610 -18.20 36.05 23.85
C SER A 610 -17.54 36.52 25.14
N LEU A 611 -16.73 37.58 25.05
CA LEU A 611 -16.10 38.26 26.18
C LEU A 611 -17.14 38.83 27.16
N PHE A 612 -18.39 38.98 26.74
CA PHE A 612 -19.48 39.50 27.56
C PHE A 612 -20.08 38.47 28.53
N ASP A 613 -19.94 37.17 28.27
CA ASP A 613 -20.64 36.13 29.05
C ASP A 613 -19.87 35.66 30.30
N SER A 614 -18.54 35.76 30.30
CA SER A 614 -17.71 35.30 31.43
C SER A 614 -17.55 36.34 32.52
N GLY A 615 -17.27 37.60 32.17
CA GLY A 615 -17.00 38.65 33.17
C GLY A 615 -18.25 39.14 33.91
N ILE A 616 -19.34 39.42 33.19
CA ILE A 616 -20.51 40.08 33.79
C ILE A 616 -21.32 39.10 34.66
N LYS A 617 -21.49 37.84 34.23
CA LYS A 617 -22.20 36.84 35.04
C LYS A 617 -21.51 36.53 36.38
N GLU A 618 -20.19 36.66 36.44
CA GLU A 618 -19.41 36.45 37.66
C GLU A 618 -19.63 37.60 38.66
N TYR A 619 -19.66 38.85 38.18
CA TYR A 619 -19.99 40.04 38.99
C TYR A 619 -21.47 40.16 39.38
N PHE A 620 -22.39 39.43 38.72
CA PHE A 620 -23.83 39.41 39.04
C PHE A 620 -24.34 38.03 39.51
N SER A 621 -23.46 37.18 40.07
CA SER A 621 -23.84 35.92 40.72
C SER A 621 -24.30 36.13 42.18
N GLU A 622 -25.02 35.18 42.77
CA GLU A 622 -25.67 35.27 44.11
C GLU A 622 -24.76 35.68 45.29
N LYS A 623 -23.43 35.67 45.12
CA LYS A 623 -22.45 36.06 46.15
C LYS A 623 -21.65 37.34 45.82
N SER A 624 -21.99 38.06 44.76
CA SER A 624 -21.17 39.19 44.28
C SER A 624 -21.73 40.57 44.64
N TRP A 625 -20.81 41.51 44.88
CA TRP A 625 -21.01 42.92 45.22
C TRP A 625 -21.60 43.79 44.08
N GLY A 626 -21.72 43.26 42.86
CA GLY A 626 -22.16 44.02 41.68
C GLY A 626 -23.56 44.60 41.80
N LEU A 627 -24.47 43.88 42.47
CA LEU A 627 -25.84 44.35 42.72
C LEU A 627 -25.85 45.52 43.73
N TYR A 628 -24.96 45.51 44.72
CA TYR A 628 -24.79 46.60 45.67
C TYR A 628 -24.14 47.85 45.05
N ALA A 629 -23.23 47.67 44.09
CA ALA A 629 -22.62 48.77 43.35
C ALA A 629 -23.65 49.52 42.48
N VAL A 630 -24.53 48.78 41.79
CA VAL A 630 -25.64 49.36 41.02
C VAL A 630 -26.65 50.03 41.95
N LEU A 631 -27.00 49.40 43.07
CA LEU A 631 -27.90 49.99 44.06
C LEU A 631 -27.32 51.29 44.63
N GLY A 632 -26.04 51.32 44.98
CA GLY A 632 -25.35 52.53 45.47
C GLY A 632 -25.35 53.67 44.45
N LEU A 633 -25.14 53.36 43.17
CA LEU A 633 -25.20 54.34 42.09
C LEU A 633 -26.62 54.91 41.93
N VAL A 634 -27.65 54.05 41.91
CA VAL A 634 -29.05 54.48 41.83
C VAL A 634 -29.42 55.35 43.02
N THR A 635 -28.95 55.00 44.23
CA THR A 635 -29.20 55.76 45.45
C THR A 635 -28.55 57.15 45.37
N LEU A 636 -27.32 57.26 44.87
CA LEU A 636 -26.64 58.54 44.67
C LEU A 636 -27.37 59.42 43.65
N VAL A 637 -27.86 58.84 42.56
CA VAL A 637 -28.64 59.56 41.54
C VAL A 637 -29.97 60.06 42.12
N LEU A 638 -30.65 59.22 42.92
CA LEU A 638 -31.89 59.61 43.58
C LEU A 638 -31.66 60.73 44.59
N MET A 639 -30.58 60.64 45.38
CA MET A 639 -30.19 61.67 46.34
C MET A 639 -29.88 63.00 45.65
N PHE A 640 -29.17 62.96 44.52
CA PHE A 640 -28.92 64.15 43.70
C PHE A 640 -30.21 64.78 43.17
N LEU A 641 -31.16 63.95 42.70
CA LEU A 641 -32.48 64.41 42.26
C LEU A 641 -33.29 65.04 43.40
N ILE A 642 -33.27 64.43 44.59
CA ILE A 642 -33.96 64.95 45.78
C ILE A 642 -33.39 66.31 46.21
N VAL A 643 -32.06 66.43 46.31
CA VAL A 643 -31.40 67.71 46.64
C VAL A 643 -31.72 68.79 45.62
N ARG A 644 -31.89 68.42 44.35
CA ARG A 644 -32.27 69.34 43.28
C ARG A 644 -33.76 69.72 43.30
N LEU A 645 -34.62 68.94 43.95
CA LEU A 645 -36.07 69.14 44.05
C LEU A 645 -36.53 69.87 45.31
N PHE A 646 -35.65 70.09 46.31
CA PHE A 646 -35.98 70.95 47.46
C PHE A 646 -35.97 72.43 47.05
N PRO A 647 -37.08 73.18 47.26
CA PRO A 647 -37.12 74.61 46.94
C PRO A 647 -36.21 75.41 47.85
N LYS A 648 -35.42 76.32 47.29
CA LYS A 648 -34.67 77.32 48.07
C LYS A 648 -35.66 78.24 48.79
N GLU A 649 -35.55 78.35 50.12
CA GLU A 649 -36.36 79.27 50.92
C GLU A 649 -36.25 80.70 50.39
N ARG A 650 -37.41 81.36 50.24
CA ARG A 650 -37.50 82.79 49.95
C ARG A 650 -36.92 83.56 51.13
N LYS A 651 -35.91 84.38 50.88
CA LYS A 651 -35.41 85.37 51.84
C LYS A 651 -36.53 86.35 52.21
N PRO A 652 -36.72 86.69 53.50
CA PRO A 652 -37.60 87.78 53.90
C PRO A 652 -36.97 89.13 53.54
N GLU A 653 -37.82 90.12 53.27
CA GLU A 653 -37.48 91.51 52.88
C GLU A 653 -36.56 92.25 53.88
#